data_AF-A0A089L882-F1
#
_entry.id   AF-A0A089L882-F1
#
_cell.length_a   1.000
_cell.length_b   1.000
_cell.length_c   1.000
_cell.angle_alpha   90.00
_cell.angle_beta   90.00
_cell.angle_gamma   90.00
#
_symmetry.space_group_name_H-M   'P 1'
#
loop_
_entity.id
_entity.type
_entity.pdbx_description
1 polymer ?
#
loop_
_entity_poly.entity_id
_entity_poly.type
_entity_poly.pdbx_seq_one_letter_code
_entity_poly.pdbx_strand_id
1 'polypeptide(L)'
;MSDTLFKHLYLRSSIGYAVVSIDDGTMLMANPAFCGMFGYTEDELKDLRYLDIAYPEDEHTVDHGLIMKYLLRSPGAAVDKEKRFVRKDGEIIWVALHLFLIIDESTGRPLQLIAEMTDITARKVAEKKIEEDHQLYKLITQNTPDMISFADPDGTLRYVSPSVEKLMGYSASEMIGRKRPEYYHEADALEMTERGKLYSDNDVFTRRARHKDGHYIWIESSFQVMRDREGEVQQVLTIARDVTERKKYEEMLASAQELGQMGSWEWNSVYAELTVSSQMRAIFEMGGSQGSHTRIDYQLLLDCVVKDDLGALREELHHTLKSGTQGEATFRIRNGSGGRKVIYAHWEVILDAAGKVQQIRGIVQDVTERHRMEEQLRDSERNYRLISENSQDFISRNATDEQATYLYASPVCQQMFGYTPEEMVGTNGMDYIHPDDFACVQAFLDDSKKGLKLEPIVFRYLCKDGSYLWVETTLRHTETGTPGITEMIGVTRNISERKQYELKLLESENRYKSLFEYNPSAISAMDLQGCIQSLNASLQQLTGYSRETLLHSSYSEIIDADELAFVNNRFLAAAGGMAQTFETRIIRRDGLTVEVGMIYVPILLDSQVVGVFAITSDITERKRHLEQIEKLSYEHALILNSVSEGIFGINLQGDTVFINPAASIMLGYAPGELASNIKLQTIAQTWMDGELYRGGHRTLAELLTTNLSYEREQEGIFWRQDGSSFLVKYRMTALYDNGERKGAVVVFRDITEEKAVVRAKESAEQADRAKSEFLAIMSHELRTPMNGIIGMADLLSGTELTEEQEYYTQIINKSGGALLHILNEVLDFSKIESGMMTLDLQPVDIRQVIQNVCELFYPRVKEKGLTLRSEADPEIPGLVITDEIRLRQILVNLVGNAVKFTEEGEVGISVKLEPVREPGSMILRFSVTDTGIGIPQDSQSLLFQSFSQLHPSINRKYGGTGLGLAISKKLVELLDGAIGVDSTEDEGSEFYFTIEVMPSGEVARPPLPLEILAAEEYKNGIFDMDYPEGQYGPLSILIAEDHPVNLHLLQKYLNKRGYTSDVALNGEQAVHAVLTRQYDLVFMDIQMPVLDGIEATGRIREAMGLSPVIIAVTAFARKEDKEMCLRAGMQDFISKPIRVEELDRVLREWSINLRN
;
A
#
# COMPACT_ATOMS: atom_id res chain seq x y z
N MET A 1 -29.97 81.11 -17.42
CA MET A 1 -30.27 80.02 -16.45
C MET A 1 -29.62 78.70 -16.82
N SER A 2 -29.39 78.41 -18.11
CA SER A 2 -28.68 77.22 -18.61
C SER A 2 -27.35 76.94 -17.89
N ASP A 3 -26.38 77.84 -17.99
CA ASP A 3 -24.97 77.57 -17.65
C ASP A 3 -24.78 77.26 -16.17
N THR A 4 -25.54 77.95 -15.32
CA THR A 4 -25.51 77.74 -13.86
C THR A 4 -26.10 76.39 -13.47
N LEU A 5 -27.16 75.96 -14.16
CA LEU A 5 -27.78 74.65 -13.97
C LEU A 5 -26.88 73.53 -14.51
N PHE A 6 -26.34 73.69 -15.73
CA PHE A 6 -25.37 72.77 -16.33
C PHE A 6 -24.14 72.58 -15.44
N LYS A 7 -23.53 73.67 -14.96
CA LYS A 7 -22.38 73.61 -14.06
C LYS A 7 -22.70 72.92 -12.72
N HIS A 8 -23.92 73.06 -12.20
CA HIS A 8 -24.35 72.32 -11.02
C HIS A 8 -24.60 70.83 -11.28
N LEU A 9 -25.16 70.47 -12.43
CA LEU A 9 -25.35 69.06 -12.82
C LEU A 9 -24.00 68.38 -13.07
N TYR A 10 -23.12 69.00 -13.86
CA TYR A 10 -21.79 68.48 -14.17
C TYR A 10 -20.95 68.21 -12.91
N LEU A 11 -20.88 69.18 -11.99
CA LEU A 11 -20.08 69.10 -10.76
C LEU A 11 -20.70 68.24 -9.64
N ARG A 12 -21.96 67.79 -9.77
CA ARG A 12 -22.66 66.97 -8.74
C ARG A 12 -23.28 65.68 -9.27
N SER A 13 -23.01 65.33 -10.52
CA SER A 13 -23.40 64.03 -11.08
C SER A 13 -22.73 62.89 -10.31
N SER A 14 -23.45 61.79 -10.13
CA SER A 14 -22.89 60.49 -9.70
C SER A 14 -22.28 59.69 -10.86
N ILE A 15 -22.57 60.10 -12.10
CA ILE A 15 -21.99 59.55 -13.33
C ILE A 15 -20.73 60.36 -13.67
N GLY A 16 -19.66 59.66 -14.04
CA GLY A 16 -18.43 60.26 -14.56
C GLY A 16 -18.66 60.83 -15.95
N TYR A 17 -18.34 62.11 -16.14
CA TYR A 17 -18.50 62.81 -17.41
C TYR A 17 -17.15 63.32 -17.90
N ALA A 18 -16.67 62.77 -19.02
CA ALA A 18 -15.54 63.31 -19.77
C ALA A 18 -15.99 63.88 -21.12
N VAL A 19 -15.51 65.08 -21.42
CA VAL A 19 -15.55 65.65 -22.77
C VAL A 19 -14.25 65.28 -23.46
N VAL A 20 -14.34 64.73 -24.66
CA VAL A 20 -13.24 64.10 -25.37
C VAL A 20 -13.07 64.75 -26.75
N SER A 21 -11.82 64.91 -27.17
CA SER A 21 -11.43 65.35 -28.50
C SER A 21 -11.93 64.39 -29.59
N ILE A 22 -12.30 64.97 -30.73
CA ILE A 22 -12.86 64.27 -31.89
C ILE A 22 -11.79 63.63 -32.78
N ASP A 23 -10.55 64.15 -32.72
CA ASP A 23 -9.49 63.81 -33.68
C ASP A 23 -8.52 62.73 -33.15
N ASP A 24 -8.27 62.69 -31.84
CA ASP A 24 -7.20 61.91 -31.20
C ASP A 24 -7.62 61.16 -29.91
N GLY A 25 -8.82 61.40 -29.39
CA GLY A 25 -9.32 60.80 -28.14
C GLY A 25 -8.78 61.41 -26.85
N THR A 26 -8.05 62.53 -26.90
CA THR A 26 -7.53 63.24 -25.72
C THR A 26 -8.68 63.83 -24.87
N MET A 27 -8.62 63.71 -23.54
CA MET A 27 -9.66 64.22 -22.65
C MET A 27 -9.53 65.73 -22.43
N LEU A 28 -10.58 66.49 -22.71
CA LEU A 28 -10.56 67.97 -22.69
C LEU A 28 -11.08 68.56 -21.36
N MET A 29 -12.00 67.86 -20.69
CA MET A 29 -12.62 68.27 -19.43
C MET A 29 -13.21 67.02 -18.74
N ALA A 30 -13.03 66.87 -17.42
CA ALA A 30 -13.49 65.69 -16.69
C ALA A 30 -14.12 66.08 -15.34
N ASN A 31 -15.32 65.55 -15.05
CA ASN A 31 -16.05 65.95 -13.85
C ASN A 31 -15.50 65.29 -12.57
N PRO A 32 -15.86 65.78 -11.36
CA PRO A 32 -15.36 65.23 -10.11
C PRO A 32 -15.65 63.74 -9.89
N ALA A 33 -16.75 63.22 -10.44
CA ALA A 33 -17.09 61.79 -10.37
C ALA A 33 -16.16 60.93 -11.25
N PHE A 34 -15.82 61.39 -12.46
CA PHE A 34 -14.84 60.75 -13.33
C PHE A 34 -13.45 60.74 -12.66
N CYS A 35 -13.03 61.88 -12.12
CA CYS A 35 -11.77 62.01 -11.39
C CYS A 35 -11.70 61.06 -10.19
N GLY A 36 -12.77 60.98 -9.38
CA GLY A 36 -12.86 60.07 -8.23
C GLY A 36 -12.91 58.59 -8.62
N MET A 37 -13.54 58.25 -9.74
CA MET A 37 -13.63 56.89 -10.27
C MET A 37 -12.24 56.35 -10.62
N PHE A 38 -11.45 57.08 -11.40
CA PHE A 38 -10.13 56.61 -11.88
C PHE A 38 -8.94 57.03 -10.99
N GLY A 39 -9.12 57.94 -10.03
CA GLY A 39 -8.08 58.39 -9.10
C GLY A 39 -7.13 59.47 -9.65
N TYR A 40 -7.43 60.03 -10.83
CA TYR A 40 -6.68 61.13 -11.46
C TYR A 40 -7.31 62.48 -11.16
N THR A 41 -6.51 63.55 -11.16
CA THR A 41 -7.02 64.93 -11.14
C THR A 41 -7.42 65.41 -12.54
N GLU A 42 -8.30 66.42 -12.64
CA GLU A 42 -8.78 66.93 -13.93
C GLU A 42 -7.63 67.47 -14.81
N ASP A 43 -6.57 68.03 -14.21
CA ASP A 43 -5.41 68.50 -14.96
C ASP A 43 -4.50 67.37 -15.45
N GLU A 44 -4.30 66.30 -14.67
CA GLU A 44 -3.57 65.10 -15.12
C GLU A 44 -4.29 64.36 -16.25
N LEU A 45 -5.63 64.43 -16.30
CA LEU A 45 -6.42 63.82 -17.36
C LEU A 45 -6.29 64.55 -18.71
N LYS A 46 -5.88 65.84 -18.74
CA LYS A 46 -5.80 66.62 -19.99
C LYS A 46 -4.64 66.22 -20.90
N ASP A 47 -3.61 65.62 -20.32
CA ASP A 47 -2.45 65.08 -21.04
C ASP A 47 -2.64 63.57 -21.39
N LEU A 48 -3.84 63.00 -21.16
CA LEU A 48 -4.18 61.60 -21.40
C LEU A 48 -5.38 61.44 -22.35
N ARG A 49 -5.37 60.36 -23.12
CA ARG A 49 -6.53 59.88 -23.88
C ARG A 49 -7.33 58.92 -23.01
N TYR A 50 -8.66 58.85 -23.20
CA TYR A 50 -9.48 57.89 -22.43
C TYR A 50 -9.14 56.42 -22.73
N LEU A 51 -8.39 56.14 -23.80
CA LEU A 51 -7.83 54.83 -24.12
C LEU A 51 -6.58 54.50 -23.29
N ASP A 52 -5.80 55.49 -22.85
CA ASP A 52 -4.55 55.28 -22.09
C ASP A 52 -4.81 54.77 -20.66
N ILE A 53 -6.07 54.83 -20.21
CA ILE A 53 -6.57 54.27 -18.95
C ILE A 53 -7.46 53.02 -19.17
N ALA A 54 -7.62 52.54 -20.41
CA ALA A 54 -8.29 51.28 -20.67
C ALA A 54 -7.41 50.08 -20.23
N TYR A 55 -8.03 48.95 -19.92
CA TYR A 55 -7.27 47.74 -19.61
C TYR A 55 -6.61 47.17 -20.89
N PRO A 56 -5.33 46.73 -20.88
CA PRO A 56 -4.57 46.46 -22.12
C PRO A 56 -5.18 45.40 -23.06
N GLU A 57 -5.81 44.35 -22.52
CA GLU A 57 -6.54 43.36 -23.33
C GLU A 57 -7.81 43.96 -23.99
N ASP A 58 -8.45 44.93 -23.34
CA ASP A 58 -9.66 45.60 -23.82
C ASP A 58 -9.34 46.73 -24.84
N GLU A 59 -8.11 47.25 -24.85
CA GLU A 59 -7.64 48.35 -25.70
C GLU A 59 -7.89 48.07 -27.20
N HIS A 60 -7.55 46.84 -27.63
CA HIS A 60 -7.71 46.37 -29.01
C HIS A 60 -9.17 46.26 -29.48
N THR A 61 -10.14 46.44 -28.57
CA THR A 61 -11.58 46.43 -28.87
C THR A 61 -12.26 47.80 -28.68
N VAL A 62 -11.47 48.89 -28.66
CA VAL A 62 -11.95 50.29 -28.66
C VAL A 62 -11.15 51.15 -29.66
N ASP A 63 -11.25 50.86 -30.96
CA ASP A 63 -10.76 51.82 -31.98
C ASP A 63 -11.61 53.11 -31.92
N HIS A 64 -11.01 54.18 -31.38
CA HIS A 64 -11.60 55.52 -31.34
C HIS A 64 -12.02 55.99 -32.73
N GLY A 65 -11.20 55.73 -33.75
CA GLY A 65 -11.50 56.06 -35.15
C GLY A 65 -12.71 55.29 -35.68
N LEU A 66 -12.93 54.04 -35.25
CA LEU A 66 -14.11 53.25 -35.63
C LEU A 66 -15.38 53.76 -34.94
N ILE A 67 -15.31 54.11 -33.64
CA ILE A 67 -16.43 54.68 -32.89
C ILE A 67 -16.81 56.05 -33.46
N MET A 68 -15.83 56.92 -33.69
CA MET A 68 -16.04 58.21 -34.33
C MET A 68 -16.64 58.05 -35.72
N LYS A 69 -16.12 57.14 -36.56
CA LYS A 69 -16.67 56.83 -37.89
C LYS A 69 -18.09 56.26 -37.86
N TYR A 70 -18.53 55.66 -36.76
CA TYR A 70 -19.93 55.26 -36.54
C TYR A 70 -20.80 56.45 -36.14
N LEU A 71 -20.44 57.18 -35.09
CA LEU A 71 -21.20 58.33 -34.58
C LEU A 71 -21.34 59.46 -35.61
N LEU A 72 -20.29 59.71 -36.41
CA LEU A 72 -20.30 60.69 -37.52
C LEU A 72 -21.21 60.28 -38.70
N ARG A 73 -21.55 58.99 -38.83
CA ARG A 73 -22.49 58.49 -39.86
C ARG A 73 -23.94 58.49 -39.38
N SER A 74 -24.15 58.44 -38.07
CA SER A 74 -25.46 58.39 -37.41
C SER A 74 -25.55 59.52 -36.38
N PRO A 75 -25.58 60.80 -36.80
CA PRO A 75 -25.66 61.93 -35.89
C PRO A 75 -26.91 61.83 -35.00
N GLY A 76 -26.71 61.79 -33.68
CA GLY A 76 -27.76 61.53 -32.69
C GLY A 76 -27.86 60.09 -32.19
N ALA A 77 -27.05 59.16 -32.71
CA ALA A 77 -26.84 57.85 -32.09
C ALA A 77 -25.81 57.93 -30.94
N ALA A 78 -25.84 56.92 -30.07
CA ALA A 78 -24.84 56.70 -29.03
C ALA A 78 -24.23 55.28 -29.16
N VAL A 79 -23.11 55.04 -28.47
CA VAL A 79 -22.41 53.75 -28.41
C VAL A 79 -22.25 53.32 -26.95
N ASP A 80 -22.99 52.29 -26.57
CA ASP A 80 -22.91 51.62 -25.27
C ASP A 80 -21.88 50.47 -25.26
N LYS A 81 -21.06 50.41 -24.21
CA LYS A 81 -20.12 49.31 -23.89
C LYS A 81 -19.98 49.10 -22.38
N GLU A 82 -19.83 47.85 -21.94
CA GLU A 82 -19.33 47.50 -20.60
C GLU A 82 -17.88 47.02 -20.75
N LYS A 83 -16.91 47.66 -20.10
CA LYS A 83 -15.46 47.42 -20.34
C LYS A 83 -14.58 47.56 -19.10
N ARG A 84 -13.38 46.97 -19.14
CA ARG A 84 -12.36 47.09 -18.08
C ARG A 84 -11.49 48.34 -18.27
N PHE A 85 -11.27 49.08 -17.20
CA PHE A 85 -10.39 50.25 -17.12
C PHE A 85 -9.48 50.13 -15.89
N VAL A 86 -8.32 50.80 -15.93
CA VAL A 86 -7.31 50.78 -14.87
C VAL A 86 -7.29 52.10 -14.13
N ARG A 87 -7.47 52.03 -12.81
CA ARG A 87 -7.36 53.16 -11.88
C ARG A 87 -5.88 53.51 -11.65
N LYS A 88 -5.60 54.74 -11.21
CA LYS A 88 -4.24 55.27 -11.00
C LYS A 88 -3.40 54.48 -9.96
N ASP A 89 -4.08 53.73 -9.09
CA ASP A 89 -3.49 52.82 -8.09
C ASP A 89 -3.22 51.39 -8.62
N GLY A 90 -3.61 51.10 -9.86
CA GLY A 90 -3.48 49.79 -10.51
C GLY A 90 -4.70 48.87 -10.36
N GLU A 91 -5.75 49.28 -9.65
CA GLU A 91 -6.99 48.51 -9.52
C GLU A 91 -7.79 48.51 -10.85
N ILE A 92 -8.38 47.37 -11.19
CA ILE A 92 -9.19 47.20 -12.40
C ILE A 92 -10.67 47.35 -12.06
N ILE A 93 -11.36 48.28 -12.73
CA ILE A 93 -12.81 48.48 -12.60
C ILE A 93 -13.54 48.21 -13.91
N TRP A 94 -14.77 47.70 -13.78
CA TRP A 94 -15.71 47.58 -14.88
C TRP A 94 -16.55 48.84 -14.99
N VAL A 95 -16.59 49.43 -16.18
CA VAL A 95 -17.27 50.69 -16.46
C VAL A 95 -18.28 50.49 -17.59
N ALA A 96 -19.53 50.88 -17.34
CA ALA A 96 -20.51 51.13 -18.39
C ALA A 96 -20.21 52.50 -19.02
N LEU A 97 -19.86 52.48 -20.30
CA LEU A 97 -19.43 53.60 -21.12
C LEU A 97 -20.50 53.90 -22.18
N HIS A 98 -21.03 55.12 -22.16
CA HIS A 98 -21.99 55.65 -23.13
C HIS A 98 -21.34 56.81 -23.89
N LEU A 99 -21.14 56.66 -25.20
CA LEU A 99 -20.44 57.63 -26.06
C LEU A 99 -21.38 58.27 -27.08
N PHE A 100 -21.49 59.60 -27.10
CA PHE A 100 -22.29 60.34 -28.09
C PHE A 100 -21.65 61.68 -28.49
N LEU A 101 -22.01 62.19 -29.68
CA LEU A 101 -21.51 63.47 -30.19
C LEU A 101 -22.47 64.62 -29.90
N ILE A 102 -21.93 65.75 -29.41
CA ILE A 102 -22.58 67.05 -29.54
C ILE A 102 -22.33 67.58 -30.96
N ILE A 103 -23.38 68.14 -31.57
CA ILE A 103 -23.40 68.65 -32.93
C ILE A 103 -23.94 70.08 -32.91
N ASP A 104 -23.33 70.97 -33.68
CA ASP A 104 -23.84 72.32 -33.93
C ASP A 104 -25.13 72.25 -34.75
N GLU A 105 -26.28 72.52 -34.13
CA GLU A 105 -27.60 72.53 -34.78
C GLU A 105 -27.69 73.50 -35.97
N SER A 106 -26.82 74.52 -36.05
CA SER A 106 -26.82 75.52 -37.10
C SER A 106 -25.93 75.20 -38.31
N THR A 107 -24.90 74.37 -38.13
CA THR A 107 -23.98 73.97 -39.23
C THR A 107 -23.92 72.47 -39.51
N GLY A 108 -24.57 71.64 -38.67
CA GLY A 108 -24.55 70.18 -38.78
C GLY A 108 -23.20 69.54 -38.47
N ARG A 109 -22.24 70.30 -37.89
CA ARG A 109 -20.88 69.83 -37.62
C ARG A 109 -20.76 69.25 -36.22
N PRO A 110 -20.04 68.12 -36.04
CA PRO A 110 -19.73 67.61 -34.71
C PRO A 110 -18.81 68.62 -34.00
N LEU A 111 -19.06 68.85 -32.71
CA LEU A 111 -18.30 69.80 -31.89
C LEU A 111 -17.39 69.08 -30.90
N GLN A 112 -17.94 68.14 -30.13
CA GLN A 112 -17.23 67.39 -29.09
C GLN A 112 -17.84 65.99 -28.92
N LEU A 113 -17.03 65.03 -28.48
CA LEU A 113 -17.48 63.71 -28.01
C LEU A 113 -17.71 63.79 -26.49
N ILE A 114 -18.81 63.22 -26.00
CA ILE A 114 -19.05 63.02 -24.57
C ILE A 114 -18.98 61.53 -24.26
N ALA A 115 -18.24 61.20 -23.21
CA ALA A 115 -18.25 59.92 -22.53
C ALA A 115 -18.96 60.06 -21.19
N GLU A 116 -20.11 59.39 -21.04
CA GLU A 116 -20.64 59.06 -19.72
C GLU A 116 -20.04 57.73 -19.27
N MET A 117 -19.58 57.66 -18.02
CA MET A 117 -18.95 56.48 -17.43
C MET A 117 -19.56 56.21 -16.05
N THR A 118 -20.04 54.97 -15.85
CA THR A 118 -20.60 54.49 -14.58
C THR A 118 -19.87 53.23 -14.14
N ASP A 119 -19.34 53.21 -12.93
CA ASP A 119 -18.75 52.01 -12.34
C ASP A 119 -19.84 50.95 -12.09
N ILE A 120 -19.64 49.76 -12.66
CA ILE A 120 -20.51 48.59 -12.55
C ILE A 120 -19.78 47.39 -11.94
N THR A 121 -18.59 47.58 -11.34
CA THR A 121 -17.75 46.52 -10.78
C THR A 121 -18.50 45.69 -9.74
N ALA A 122 -19.23 46.35 -8.83
CA ALA A 122 -20.07 45.67 -7.84
C ALA A 122 -21.17 44.80 -8.48
N ARG A 123 -21.76 45.24 -9.61
CA ARG A 123 -22.73 44.45 -10.40
C ARG A 123 -22.04 43.26 -11.07
N LYS A 124 -20.86 43.44 -11.67
CA LYS A 124 -20.12 42.35 -12.33
C LYS A 124 -19.63 41.29 -11.34
N VAL A 125 -19.20 41.69 -10.14
CA VAL A 125 -18.87 40.75 -9.06
C VAL A 125 -20.11 39.98 -8.59
N ALA A 126 -21.27 40.62 -8.49
CA ALA A 126 -22.53 39.94 -8.16
C ALA A 126 -23.01 38.98 -9.28
N GLU A 127 -22.96 39.40 -10.54
CA GLU A 127 -23.29 38.56 -11.71
C GLU A 127 -22.38 37.31 -11.76
N LYS A 128 -21.06 37.51 -11.60
CA LYS A 128 -20.07 36.41 -11.55
C LYS A 128 -20.32 35.47 -10.38
N LYS A 129 -20.58 36.00 -9.19
CA LYS A 129 -20.86 35.17 -8.00
C LYS A 129 -22.12 34.32 -8.16
N ILE A 130 -23.19 34.84 -8.77
CA ILE A 130 -24.42 34.06 -8.99
C ILE A 130 -24.16 32.85 -9.90
N GLU A 131 -23.32 33.01 -10.94
CA GLU A 131 -22.92 31.89 -11.79
C GLU A 131 -22.00 30.90 -11.04
N GLU A 132 -21.04 31.39 -10.26
CA GLU A 132 -20.16 30.55 -9.43
C GLU A 132 -20.93 29.73 -8.38
N ASP A 133 -21.86 30.36 -7.66
CA ASP A 133 -22.75 29.70 -6.71
C ASP A 133 -23.64 28.67 -7.43
N HIS A 134 -24.16 28.97 -8.63
CA HIS A 134 -24.99 28.06 -9.43
C HIS A 134 -24.22 26.83 -9.95
N GLN A 135 -22.99 27.00 -10.43
CA GLN A 135 -22.11 25.89 -10.80
C GLN A 135 -21.71 25.06 -9.56
N LEU A 136 -21.49 25.70 -8.41
CA LEU A 136 -21.19 25.03 -7.14
C LEU A 136 -22.37 24.17 -6.66
N TYR A 137 -23.61 24.67 -6.70
CA TYR A 137 -24.80 23.86 -6.38
C TYR A 137 -24.94 22.65 -7.30
N LYS A 138 -24.64 22.81 -8.60
CA LYS A 138 -24.65 21.71 -9.57
C LYS A 138 -23.55 20.68 -9.28
N LEU A 139 -22.33 21.12 -8.97
CA LEU A 139 -21.22 20.25 -8.58
C LEU A 139 -21.51 19.46 -7.29
N ILE A 140 -22.10 20.10 -6.28
CA ILE A 140 -22.51 19.43 -5.04
C ILE A 140 -23.58 18.36 -5.34
N THR A 141 -24.69 18.75 -5.99
CA THR A 141 -25.81 17.82 -6.29
C THR A 141 -25.46 16.71 -7.28
N GLN A 142 -24.36 16.81 -8.04
CA GLN A 142 -23.86 15.74 -8.91
C GLN A 142 -22.86 14.79 -8.25
N ASN A 143 -22.12 15.25 -7.22
CA ASN A 143 -21.05 14.46 -6.58
C ASN A 143 -21.38 13.99 -5.16
N THR A 144 -22.44 14.49 -4.52
CA THR A 144 -22.98 13.94 -3.27
C THR A 144 -23.47 12.49 -3.49
N PRO A 145 -23.07 11.51 -2.65
CA PRO A 145 -23.53 10.12 -2.78
C PRO A 145 -25.00 9.94 -2.39
N ASP A 146 -25.53 10.81 -1.52
CA ASP A 146 -26.95 10.82 -1.15
C ASP A 146 -27.84 11.25 -2.33
N MET A 147 -29.05 10.69 -2.41
CA MET A 147 -30.10 11.20 -3.29
C MET A 147 -30.71 12.48 -2.68
N ILE A 148 -30.65 13.58 -3.42
CA ILE A 148 -31.31 14.84 -3.07
C ILE A 148 -32.54 14.98 -3.98
N SER A 149 -33.72 15.17 -3.40
CA SER A 149 -34.96 15.37 -4.16
C SER A 149 -35.78 16.55 -3.63
N PHE A 150 -36.49 17.23 -4.54
CA PHE A 150 -37.54 18.19 -4.20
C PHE A 150 -38.89 17.60 -4.64
N ALA A 151 -39.89 17.68 -3.77
CA ALA A 151 -41.24 17.21 -4.05
C ALA A 151 -42.32 18.25 -3.72
N ASP A 152 -43.46 18.12 -4.39
CA ASP A 152 -44.72 18.79 -4.02
C ASP A 152 -45.25 18.23 -2.67
N PRO A 153 -46.17 18.94 -1.99
CA PRO A 153 -46.72 18.52 -0.68
C PRO A 153 -47.51 17.21 -0.72
N ASP A 154 -47.86 16.72 -1.91
CA ASP A 154 -48.56 15.45 -2.16
C ASP A 154 -47.62 14.29 -2.51
N GLY A 155 -46.30 14.50 -2.37
CA GLY A 155 -45.25 13.52 -2.63
C GLY A 155 -44.79 13.41 -4.08
N THR A 156 -45.28 14.24 -5.00
CA THR A 156 -44.88 14.21 -6.42
C THR A 156 -43.47 14.81 -6.60
N LEU A 157 -42.54 14.03 -7.13
CA LEU A 157 -41.13 14.43 -7.30
C LEU A 157 -40.99 15.46 -8.44
N ARG A 158 -40.39 16.62 -8.14
CA ARG A 158 -40.10 17.71 -9.10
C ARG A 158 -38.66 17.73 -9.57
N TYR A 159 -37.74 17.32 -8.71
CA TYR A 159 -36.32 17.15 -9.00
C TYR A 159 -35.81 15.95 -8.23
N VAL A 160 -34.87 15.21 -8.82
CA VAL A 160 -34.06 14.18 -8.16
C VAL A 160 -32.63 14.33 -8.69
N SER A 161 -31.63 14.27 -7.81
CA SER A 161 -30.22 14.36 -8.18
C SER A 161 -29.76 13.12 -8.98
N PRO A 162 -28.77 13.25 -9.88
CA PRO A 162 -28.27 12.11 -10.67
C PRO A 162 -27.71 10.94 -9.84
N SER A 163 -27.34 11.16 -8.58
CA SER A 163 -26.95 10.10 -7.64
C SER A 163 -28.01 9.00 -7.49
N VAL A 164 -29.29 9.28 -7.75
CA VAL A 164 -30.37 8.26 -7.73
C VAL A 164 -30.16 7.11 -8.72
N GLU A 165 -29.46 7.34 -9.83
CA GLU A 165 -29.19 6.29 -10.82
C GLU A 165 -28.16 5.28 -10.30
N LYS A 166 -27.21 5.74 -9.46
CA LYS A 166 -26.29 4.86 -8.72
C LYS A 166 -26.95 4.25 -7.48
N LEU A 167 -27.85 4.97 -6.84
CA LEU A 167 -28.49 4.57 -5.57
C LEU A 167 -29.61 3.54 -5.77
N MET A 168 -30.47 3.76 -6.76
CA MET A 168 -31.73 3.02 -6.98
C MET A 168 -31.85 2.39 -8.37
N GLY A 169 -30.90 2.62 -9.27
CA GLY A 169 -30.91 2.14 -10.67
C GLY A 169 -31.90 2.88 -11.59
N TYR A 170 -32.79 3.72 -11.06
CA TYR A 170 -33.68 4.58 -11.85
C TYR A 170 -32.97 5.85 -12.28
N SER A 171 -33.13 6.22 -13.55
CA SER A 171 -32.73 7.55 -14.02
C SER A 171 -33.66 8.62 -13.42
N ALA A 172 -33.15 9.83 -13.21
CA ALA A 172 -33.94 10.91 -12.60
C ALA A 172 -35.22 11.24 -13.40
N SER A 173 -35.20 11.08 -14.72
CA SER A 173 -36.35 11.25 -15.61
C SER A 173 -37.42 10.16 -15.49
N GLU A 174 -37.09 8.97 -14.98
CA GLU A 174 -38.09 7.92 -14.66
C GLU A 174 -38.82 8.19 -13.33
N MET A 175 -38.29 9.10 -12.49
CA MET A 175 -38.84 9.42 -11.16
C MET A 175 -39.50 10.81 -11.09
N ILE A 176 -39.03 11.79 -11.86
CA ILE A 176 -39.66 13.12 -11.92
C ILE A 176 -41.09 13.00 -12.49
N GLY A 177 -42.05 13.64 -11.81
CA GLY A 177 -43.48 13.56 -12.10
C GLY A 177 -44.20 12.35 -11.49
N ARG A 178 -43.50 11.47 -10.76
CA ARG A 178 -44.09 10.33 -10.02
C ARG A 178 -44.17 10.60 -8.53
N LYS A 179 -45.01 9.86 -7.82
CA LYS A 179 -45.14 9.97 -6.36
C LYS A 179 -44.07 9.14 -5.66
N ARG A 180 -43.38 9.75 -4.70
CA ARG A 180 -42.33 9.11 -3.88
C ARG A 180 -42.68 7.69 -3.40
N PRO A 181 -43.89 7.36 -2.89
CA PRO A 181 -44.22 6.01 -2.44
C PRO A 181 -44.25 4.93 -3.54
N GLU A 182 -44.31 5.27 -4.84
CA GLU A 182 -44.23 4.31 -5.96
C GLU A 182 -42.89 3.52 -5.98
N TYR A 183 -41.89 3.99 -5.24
CA TYR A 183 -40.52 3.45 -5.20
C TYR A 183 -40.15 2.84 -3.84
N TYR A 184 -41.12 2.61 -2.95
CA TYR A 184 -40.90 2.00 -1.63
C TYR A 184 -41.65 0.67 -1.48
N HIS A 185 -41.19 -0.18 -0.57
CA HIS A 185 -41.84 -1.43 -0.19
C HIS A 185 -43.28 -1.16 0.27
N GLU A 186 -44.24 -2.02 -0.10
CA GLU A 186 -45.68 -1.76 0.06
C GLU A 186 -46.09 -1.35 1.48
N ALA A 187 -45.54 -2.00 2.51
CA ALA A 187 -45.79 -1.64 3.91
C ALA A 187 -45.27 -0.23 4.30
N ASP A 188 -44.14 0.19 3.73
CA ASP A 188 -43.47 1.46 4.05
C ASP A 188 -44.11 2.60 3.23
N ALA A 189 -44.56 2.28 2.01
CA ALA A 189 -45.41 3.13 1.19
C ALA A 189 -46.81 3.33 1.80
N LEU A 190 -47.34 2.34 2.53
CA LEU A 190 -48.59 2.48 3.29
C LEU A 190 -48.40 3.45 4.47
N GLU A 191 -47.32 3.30 5.24
CA GLU A 191 -46.97 4.23 6.33
C GLU A 191 -46.81 5.67 5.82
N MET A 192 -46.21 5.87 4.63
CA MET A 192 -46.11 7.18 3.99
C MET A 192 -47.47 7.87 3.72
N THR A 193 -48.61 7.16 3.75
CA THR A 193 -49.95 7.76 3.59
C THR A 193 -50.50 8.39 4.87
N GLU A 194 -49.90 8.13 6.03
CA GLU A 194 -50.33 8.72 7.30
C GLU A 194 -49.92 10.20 7.42
N ARG A 195 -50.73 10.98 8.13
CA ARG A 195 -50.52 12.43 8.28
C ARG A 195 -49.25 12.72 9.07
N GLY A 196 -48.24 13.30 8.39
CA GLY A 196 -46.93 13.59 8.97
C GLY A 196 -45.88 12.49 8.78
N LYS A 197 -46.20 11.40 8.07
CA LYS A 197 -45.25 10.33 7.72
C LYS A 197 -44.63 10.49 6.34
N LEU A 198 -45.29 11.20 5.42
CA LEU A 198 -44.75 11.48 4.07
C LEU A 198 -43.50 12.39 4.11
N TYR A 199 -43.40 13.24 5.13
CA TYR A 199 -42.28 14.13 5.47
C TYR A 199 -42.50 14.74 6.87
N SER A 200 -41.42 15.15 7.53
CA SER A 200 -41.44 15.90 8.81
C SER A 200 -40.21 16.81 8.91
N ASP A 201 -40.34 17.97 9.55
CA ASP A 201 -39.22 18.91 9.75
C ASP A 201 -38.18 18.44 10.78
N ASN A 202 -38.52 17.46 11.62
CA ASN A 202 -37.65 16.97 12.72
C ASN A 202 -37.34 15.46 12.65
N ASP A 203 -38.13 14.66 11.94
CA ASP A 203 -38.01 13.19 11.95
C ASP A 203 -37.23 12.67 10.75
N VAL A 204 -36.29 11.76 11.01
CA VAL A 204 -35.57 10.99 9.99
C VAL A 204 -36.28 9.64 9.83
N PHE A 205 -36.56 9.24 8.59
CA PHE A 205 -37.31 8.03 8.27
C PHE A 205 -36.46 7.02 7.51
N THR A 206 -36.12 5.89 8.12
CA THR A 206 -35.48 4.76 7.44
C THR A 206 -36.54 3.81 6.85
N ARG A 207 -36.55 3.63 5.54
CA ARG A 207 -37.55 2.83 4.81
C ARG A 207 -36.93 2.04 3.66
N ARG A 208 -37.54 0.93 3.26
CA ARG A 208 -37.06 0.10 2.15
C ARG A 208 -37.49 0.71 0.82
N ALA A 209 -36.54 1.31 0.11
CA ALA A 209 -36.72 1.69 -1.28
C ALA A 209 -36.53 0.46 -2.17
N ARG A 210 -37.30 0.36 -3.25
CA ARG A 210 -37.13 -0.68 -4.27
C ARG A 210 -36.08 -0.20 -5.28
N HIS A 211 -35.08 -1.02 -5.53
CA HIS A 211 -34.11 -0.84 -6.61
C HIS A 211 -34.69 -1.35 -7.94
N LYS A 212 -34.24 -0.82 -9.09
CA LYS A 212 -34.88 -1.02 -10.40
C LYS A 212 -34.93 -2.47 -10.91
N ASP A 213 -34.00 -3.31 -10.46
CA ASP A 213 -33.96 -4.76 -10.75
C ASP A 213 -34.95 -5.59 -9.90
N GLY A 214 -35.57 -4.99 -8.88
CA GLY A 214 -36.55 -5.60 -8.00
C GLY A 214 -36.06 -5.94 -6.58
N HIS A 215 -34.78 -5.73 -6.24
CA HIS A 215 -34.34 -5.88 -4.85
C HIS A 215 -34.71 -4.65 -3.99
N TYR A 216 -34.50 -4.73 -2.67
CA TYR A 216 -34.78 -3.64 -1.74
C TYR A 216 -33.51 -3.16 -1.03
N ILE A 217 -33.38 -1.84 -0.92
CA ILE A 217 -32.31 -1.14 -0.20
C ILE A 217 -32.94 -0.31 0.93
N TRP A 218 -32.23 -0.12 2.03
CA TRP A 218 -32.66 0.73 3.14
C TRP A 218 -32.22 2.18 2.90
N ILE A 219 -33.17 3.07 2.61
CA ILE A 219 -32.93 4.50 2.50
C ILE A 219 -33.30 5.21 3.79
N GLU A 220 -32.37 5.99 4.33
CA GLU A 220 -32.58 6.94 5.41
C GLU A 220 -32.88 8.33 4.84
N SER A 221 -34.14 8.76 4.93
CA SER A 221 -34.61 10.05 4.42
C SER A 221 -34.76 11.07 5.54
N SER A 222 -34.04 12.19 5.42
CA SER A 222 -34.28 13.43 6.16
C SER A 222 -35.04 14.42 5.28
N PHE A 223 -35.88 15.27 5.87
CA PHE A 223 -36.77 16.18 5.15
C PHE A 223 -36.63 17.61 5.67
N GLN A 224 -36.78 18.60 4.79
CA GLN A 224 -36.84 20.01 5.15
C GLN A 224 -38.02 20.65 4.40
N VAL A 225 -39.00 21.16 5.15
CA VAL A 225 -40.29 21.59 4.60
C VAL A 225 -40.26 23.10 4.34
N MET A 226 -40.18 23.48 3.06
CA MET A 226 -40.27 24.88 2.65
C MET A 226 -41.73 25.32 2.64
N ARG A 227 -42.01 26.38 3.38
CA ARG A 227 -43.35 26.93 3.60
C ARG A 227 -43.46 28.31 2.96
N ASP A 228 -44.66 28.66 2.51
CA ASP A 228 -44.95 29.99 1.99
C ASP A 228 -45.13 31.03 3.12
N ARG A 229 -45.60 32.23 2.75
CA ARG A 229 -45.82 33.35 3.70
C ARG A 229 -47.09 33.20 4.55
N GLU A 230 -47.95 32.24 4.23
CA GLU A 230 -49.19 31.93 4.95
C GLU A 230 -48.99 30.71 5.88
N GLY A 231 -47.89 29.97 5.70
CA GLY A 231 -47.42 28.87 6.55
C GLY A 231 -47.66 27.48 5.95
N GLU A 232 -48.32 27.43 4.80
CA GLU A 232 -48.62 26.19 4.09
C GLU A 232 -47.38 25.63 3.40
N VAL A 233 -47.36 24.31 3.22
CA VAL A 233 -46.22 23.61 2.61
C VAL A 233 -46.20 23.89 1.12
N GLN A 234 -45.11 24.49 0.63
CA GLN A 234 -44.93 24.77 -0.79
C GLN A 234 -44.12 23.65 -1.47
N GLN A 235 -43.01 23.25 -0.85
CA GLN A 235 -42.11 22.21 -1.36
C GLN A 235 -41.41 21.46 -0.21
N VAL A 236 -41.03 20.22 -0.48
CA VAL A 236 -40.31 19.36 0.47
C VAL A 236 -38.98 18.97 -0.13
N LEU A 237 -37.88 19.50 0.42
CA LEU A 237 -36.54 18.97 0.20
C LEU A 237 -36.39 17.65 0.96
N THR A 238 -35.67 16.69 0.38
CA THR A 238 -35.40 15.39 0.98
C THR A 238 -33.99 14.94 0.63
N ILE A 239 -33.18 14.64 1.64
CA ILE A 239 -31.86 14.05 1.49
C ILE A 239 -31.97 12.60 1.97
N ALA A 240 -31.69 11.68 1.05
CA ALA A 240 -31.94 10.25 1.14
C ALA A 240 -30.62 9.48 0.97
N ARG A 241 -30.11 8.93 2.07
CA ARG A 241 -28.86 8.17 2.13
C ARG A 241 -29.14 6.68 2.05
N ASP A 242 -28.38 5.92 1.27
CA ASP A 242 -28.39 4.46 1.42
C ASP A 242 -27.69 4.08 2.73
N VAL A 243 -28.41 3.34 3.56
CA VAL A 243 -27.95 2.80 4.84
C VAL A 243 -28.08 1.27 4.85
N THR A 244 -28.16 0.60 3.69
CA THR A 244 -28.29 -0.86 3.56
C THR A 244 -27.16 -1.60 4.26
N GLU A 245 -25.90 -1.18 4.07
CA GLU A 245 -24.80 -1.77 4.82
C GLU A 245 -24.93 -1.50 6.32
N ARG A 246 -25.23 -0.26 6.73
CA ARG A 246 -25.42 0.08 8.15
C ARG A 246 -26.53 -0.75 8.79
N LYS A 247 -27.65 -0.95 8.10
CA LYS A 247 -28.77 -1.79 8.52
C LYS A 247 -28.41 -3.27 8.56
N LYS A 248 -27.66 -3.76 7.58
CA LYS A 248 -27.12 -5.12 7.60
C LYS A 248 -26.16 -5.32 8.79
N TYR A 249 -25.32 -4.33 9.12
CA TYR A 249 -24.48 -4.37 10.33
C TYR A 249 -25.29 -4.26 11.62
N GLU A 250 -26.31 -3.40 11.70
CA GLU A 250 -27.25 -3.31 12.83
C GLU A 250 -28.01 -4.65 13.04
N GLU A 251 -28.49 -5.28 11.97
CA GLU A 251 -29.18 -6.58 12.01
C GLU A 251 -28.22 -7.73 12.33
N MET A 252 -26.98 -7.72 11.82
CA MET A 252 -25.95 -8.70 12.17
C MET A 252 -25.47 -8.53 13.62
N LEU A 253 -25.37 -7.31 14.13
CA LEU A 253 -25.06 -7.02 15.55
C LEU A 253 -26.19 -7.48 16.47
N ALA A 254 -27.45 -7.18 16.13
CA ALA A 254 -28.61 -7.68 16.87
C ALA A 254 -28.64 -9.22 16.85
N SER A 255 -28.46 -9.83 15.68
CA SER A 255 -28.40 -11.30 15.54
C SER A 255 -27.24 -11.90 16.32
N ALA A 256 -26.07 -11.27 16.35
CA ALA A 256 -24.91 -11.72 17.14
C ALA A 256 -25.15 -11.57 18.65
N GLN A 257 -25.86 -10.53 19.10
CA GLN A 257 -26.27 -10.36 20.50
C GLN A 257 -27.31 -11.40 20.91
N GLU A 258 -28.29 -11.72 20.06
CA GLU A 258 -29.27 -12.79 20.31
C GLU A 258 -28.62 -14.18 20.30
N LEU A 259 -27.75 -14.48 19.32
CA LEU A 259 -26.97 -15.73 19.26
C LEU A 259 -26.01 -15.89 20.44
N GLY A 260 -25.37 -14.80 20.88
CA GLY A 260 -24.55 -14.75 22.10
C GLY A 260 -25.36 -14.75 23.40
N GLN A 261 -26.70 -14.73 23.31
CA GLN A 261 -27.64 -14.62 24.42
C GLN A 261 -27.42 -13.41 25.34
N MET A 262 -26.87 -12.32 24.80
CA MET A 262 -26.50 -11.12 25.56
C MET A 262 -27.64 -10.10 25.63
N GLY A 263 -28.05 -9.76 26.85
CA GLY A 263 -28.89 -8.59 27.10
C GLY A 263 -28.06 -7.31 27.10
N SER A 264 -28.67 -6.17 26.77
CA SER A 264 -28.02 -4.85 26.82
C SER A 264 -28.88 -3.84 27.57
N TRP A 265 -28.22 -2.88 28.21
CA TRP A 265 -28.85 -1.84 29.02
C TRP A 265 -28.13 -0.50 28.92
N GLU A 266 -28.90 0.57 29.12
CA GLU A 266 -28.43 1.95 29.13
C GLU A 266 -29.12 2.70 30.27
N TRP A 267 -28.32 3.25 31.19
CA TRP A 267 -28.80 4.08 32.29
C TRP A 267 -28.38 5.53 32.09
N ASN A 268 -29.36 6.41 31.95
CA ASN A 268 -29.14 7.84 31.83
C ASN A 268 -29.20 8.50 33.21
N SER A 269 -28.06 9.02 33.69
CA SER A 269 -27.97 9.57 35.06
C SER A 269 -28.72 10.90 35.25
N VAL A 270 -29.02 11.62 34.15
CA VAL A 270 -29.67 12.93 34.17
C VAL A 270 -31.18 12.78 34.40
N TYR A 271 -31.78 11.75 33.81
CA TYR A 271 -33.22 11.46 33.91
C TYR A 271 -33.53 10.28 34.85
N ALA A 272 -32.51 9.58 35.35
CA ALA A 272 -32.59 8.34 36.13
C ALA A 272 -33.31 7.18 35.41
N GLU A 273 -33.43 7.24 34.09
CA GLU A 273 -34.10 6.24 33.27
C GLU A 273 -33.16 5.09 32.91
N LEU A 274 -33.58 3.85 33.19
CA LEU A 274 -32.94 2.64 32.69
C LEU A 274 -33.71 2.11 31.49
N THR A 275 -33.04 1.95 30.36
CA THR A 275 -33.55 1.31 29.14
C THR A 275 -32.87 -0.05 28.98
N VAL A 276 -33.64 -1.12 28.72
CA VAL A 276 -33.11 -2.49 28.56
C VAL A 276 -33.60 -3.12 27.26
N SER A 277 -32.83 -4.07 26.71
CA SER A 277 -33.19 -4.82 25.51
C SER A 277 -34.21 -5.94 25.76
N SER A 278 -34.82 -6.43 24.68
CA SER A 278 -35.63 -7.66 24.64
C SER A 278 -34.92 -8.84 25.32
N GLN A 279 -33.65 -9.09 24.96
CA GLN A 279 -32.87 -10.21 25.49
C GLN A 279 -32.55 -10.04 26.98
N MET A 280 -32.29 -8.81 27.46
CA MET A 280 -32.11 -8.58 28.90
C MET A 280 -33.38 -8.88 29.70
N ARG A 281 -34.56 -8.54 29.16
CA ARG A 281 -35.84 -8.93 29.76
C ARG A 281 -36.05 -10.44 29.77
N ALA A 282 -35.60 -11.16 28.74
CA ALA A 282 -35.68 -12.62 28.71
C ALA A 282 -34.78 -13.27 29.78
N ILE A 283 -33.54 -12.81 29.94
CA ILE A 283 -32.59 -13.28 30.97
C ILE A 283 -33.20 -13.11 32.39
N PHE A 284 -33.75 -11.94 32.68
CA PHE A 284 -34.38 -11.58 33.96
C PHE A 284 -35.87 -11.99 34.08
N GLU A 285 -36.42 -12.71 33.09
CA GLU A 285 -37.82 -13.21 33.05
C GLU A 285 -38.91 -12.13 33.25
N MET A 286 -38.67 -10.92 32.72
CA MET A 286 -39.57 -9.77 32.85
C MET A 286 -40.63 -9.70 31.73
N GLY A 287 -41.91 -9.79 32.11
CA GLY A 287 -43.03 -9.60 31.17
C GLY A 287 -43.32 -8.12 30.86
N GLY A 288 -43.34 -7.75 29.58
CA GLY A 288 -43.61 -6.38 29.13
C GLY A 288 -43.82 -6.27 27.62
N SER A 289 -44.29 -5.10 27.15
CA SER A 289 -44.67 -4.83 25.75
C SER A 289 -43.53 -4.99 24.73
N GLN A 290 -43.89 -5.34 23.49
CA GLN A 290 -42.97 -5.46 22.36
C GLN A 290 -42.29 -4.12 22.00
N GLY A 291 -41.00 -4.23 21.67
CA GLY A 291 -40.08 -3.16 21.29
C GLY A 291 -38.65 -3.65 21.55
N SER A 292 -37.66 -3.28 20.72
CA SER A 292 -36.28 -3.76 20.89
C SER A 292 -35.65 -3.25 22.20
N HIS A 293 -36.01 -2.04 22.60
CA HIS A 293 -35.64 -1.41 23.85
C HIS A 293 -36.88 -0.93 24.62
N THR A 294 -36.86 -0.98 25.95
CA THR A 294 -37.94 -0.41 26.77
C THR A 294 -37.43 0.07 28.13
N ARG A 295 -38.02 1.15 28.63
CA ARG A 295 -37.72 1.69 29.96
C ARG A 295 -38.27 0.81 31.08
N ILE A 296 -37.49 0.63 32.15
CA ILE A 296 -37.87 -0.04 33.40
C ILE A 296 -37.27 0.68 34.62
N ASP A 297 -37.76 0.38 35.82
CA ASP A 297 -37.09 0.79 37.06
C ASP A 297 -35.91 -0.17 37.35
N TYR A 298 -34.73 0.39 37.61
CA TYR A 298 -33.52 -0.38 37.92
C TYR A 298 -33.61 -1.13 39.26
N GLN A 299 -34.46 -0.70 40.20
CA GLN A 299 -34.70 -1.43 41.45
C GLN A 299 -35.29 -2.83 41.19
N LEU A 300 -36.09 -3.00 40.13
CA LEU A 300 -36.66 -4.30 39.75
C LEU A 300 -35.58 -5.30 39.33
N LEU A 301 -34.45 -4.85 38.79
CA LEU A 301 -33.29 -5.73 38.52
C LEU A 301 -32.54 -6.06 39.81
N LEU A 302 -32.34 -5.08 40.70
CA LEU A 302 -31.61 -5.26 41.96
C LEU A 302 -32.34 -6.20 42.93
N ASP A 303 -33.68 -6.18 42.98
CA ASP A 303 -34.48 -7.09 43.82
C ASP A 303 -34.39 -8.56 43.36
N CYS A 304 -34.09 -8.82 42.08
CA CYS A 304 -33.80 -10.17 41.59
C CYS A 304 -32.47 -10.72 42.11
N VAL A 305 -31.50 -9.87 42.45
CA VAL A 305 -30.15 -10.29 42.87
C VAL A 305 -30.18 -11.05 44.22
N VAL A 306 -29.25 -11.98 44.41
CA VAL A 306 -29.05 -12.71 45.66
C VAL A 306 -28.41 -11.79 46.69
N LYS A 307 -28.90 -11.86 47.95
CA LYS A 307 -28.52 -10.93 49.02
C LYS A 307 -27.02 -10.88 49.30
N ASP A 308 -26.33 -11.98 49.12
CA ASP A 308 -24.89 -12.12 49.38
C ASP A 308 -24.06 -11.33 48.36
N ASP A 309 -24.56 -11.22 47.12
CA ASP A 309 -23.87 -10.57 45.99
C ASP A 309 -24.26 -9.08 45.85
N LEU A 310 -25.42 -8.71 46.39
CA LEU A 310 -25.96 -7.34 46.41
C LEU A 310 -25.04 -6.31 47.09
N GLY A 311 -24.14 -6.75 47.98
CA GLY A 311 -23.13 -5.88 48.60
C GLY A 311 -22.10 -5.42 47.58
N ALA A 312 -21.31 -6.38 47.06
CA ALA A 312 -20.24 -6.12 46.10
C ALA A 312 -20.74 -5.41 44.83
N LEU A 313 -21.88 -5.83 44.27
CA LEU A 313 -22.47 -5.19 43.08
C LEU A 313 -22.81 -3.70 43.33
N ARG A 314 -23.24 -3.33 44.55
CA ARG A 314 -23.51 -1.94 44.91
C ARG A 314 -22.24 -1.14 45.16
N GLU A 315 -21.20 -1.76 45.71
CA GLU A 315 -19.91 -1.10 45.90
C GLU A 315 -19.24 -0.80 44.55
N GLU A 316 -19.24 -1.73 43.60
CA GLU A 316 -18.62 -1.51 42.28
C GLU A 316 -19.41 -0.51 41.41
N LEU A 317 -20.75 -0.56 41.44
CA LEU A 317 -21.57 0.47 40.79
C LEU A 317 -21.38 1.85 41.44
N HIS A 318 -21.20 1.92 42.76
CA HIS A 318 -20.91 3.18 43.45
C HIS A 318 -19.49 3.69 43.19
N HIS A 319 -18.52 2.78 42.98
CA HIS A 319 -17.17 3.11 42.53
C HIS A 319 -17.22 3.70 41.11
N THR A 320 -17.78 2.97 40.14
CA THR A 320 -18.07 3.40 38.76
C THR A 320 -18.64 4.82 38.70
N LEU A 321 -19.71 5.09 39.48
CA LEU A 321 -20.40 6.39 39.52
C LEU A 321 -19.57 7.56 40.09
N LYS A 322 -18.45 7.26 40.75
CA LYS A 322 -17.61 8.21 41.49
C LYS A 322 -16.21 8.37 40.88
N SER A 323 -15.67 7.32 40.26
CA SER A 323 -14.40 7.32 39.53
C SER A 323 -14.57 7.73 38.06
N GLY A 324 -15.73 7.47 37.47
CA GLY A 324 -15.95 7.60 36.03
C GLY A 324 -15.37 6.44 35.21
N THR A 325 -14.91 5.36 35.84
CA THR A 325 -14.29 4.20 35.17
C THR A 325 -15.32 3.14 34.80
N GLN A 326 -15.10 2.47 33.66
CA GLN A 326 -15.79 1.21 33.30
C GLN A 326 -15.59 0.12 34.35
N GLY A 327 -16.49 -0.88 34.38
CA GLY A 327 -16.46 -1.95 35.37
C GLY A 327 -17.24 -3.20 34.94
N GLU A 328 -17.09 -4.26 35.72
CA GLU A 328 -17.75 -5.55 35.51
C GLU A 328 -18.08 -6.24 36.83
N ALA A 329 -19.07 -7.13 36.83
CA ALA A 329 -19.43 -7.94 37.98
C ALA A 329 -20.13 -9.26 37.58
N THR A 330 -19.81 -10.33 38.29
CA THR A 330 -20.56 -11.60 38.25
C THR A 330 -21.40 -11.71 39.52
N PHE A 331 -22.72 -11.84 39.38
CA PHE A 331 -23.66 -11.91 40.51
C PHE A 331 -24.81 -12.87 40.22
N ARG A 332 -25.37 -13.48 41.26
CA ARG A 332 -26.46 -14.45 41.12
C ARG A 332 -27.80 -13.74 41.21
N ILE A 333 -28.76 -14.13 40.36
CA ILE A 333 -30.16 -13.69 40.44
C ILE A 333 -31.08 -14.88 40.77
N ARG A 334 -32.25 -14.58 41.33
CA ARG A 334 -33.38 -15.50 41.43
C ARG A 334 -34.38 -15.17 40.34
N ASN A 335 -34.86 -16.20 39.66
CA ASN A 335 -35.79 -16.07 38.55
C ASN A 335 -37.25 -16.16 39.03
N GLY A 336 -38.21 -15.96 38.12
CA GLY A 336 -39.64 -15.90 38.46
C GLY A 336 -40.23 -17.23 38.97
N SER A 337 -39.51 -18.34 38.75
CA SER A 337 -39.88 -19.70 39.17
C SER A 337 -39.10 -20.24 40.38
N GLY A 338 -38.23 -19.42 40.99
CA GLY A 338 -37.46 -19.78 42.19
C GLY A 338 -36.12 -20.48 41.94
N GLY A 339 -35.76 -20.68 40.67
CA GLY A 339 -34.40 -21.06 40.26
C GLY A 339 -33.38 -19.95 40.53
N ARG A 340 -32.10 -20.32 40.49
CA ARG A 340 -30.96 -19.39 40.58
C ARG A 340 -30.22 -19.36 39.25
N LYS A 341 -29.97 -18.17 38.73
CA LYS A 341 -29.09 -17.92 37.58
C LYS A 341 -27.82 -17.21 38.05
N VAL A 342 -26.71 -17.40 37.35
CA VAL A 342 -25.48 -16.61 37.49
C VAL A 342 -25.41 -15.66 36.31
N ILE A 343 -25.33 -14.35 36.57
CA ILE A 343 -25.27 -13.31 35.56
C ILE A 343 -23.87 -12.70 35.58
N TYR A 344 -23.23 -12.66 34.42
CA TYR A 344 -22.07 -11.79 34.18
C TYR A 344 -22.57 -10.47 33.58
N ALA A 345 -22.01 -9.35 34.01
CA ALA A 345 -22.34 -8.01 33.54
C ALA A 345 -21.08 -7.16 33.35
N HIS A 346 -21.05 -6.35 32.30
CA HIS A 346 -19.94 -5.45 31.98
C HIS A 346 -20.50 -4.11 31.49
N TRP A 347 -19.90 -2.98 31.87
CA TRP A 347 -20.41 -1.64 31.55
C TRP A 347 -19.33 -0.57 31.38
N GLU A 348 -19.58 0.32 30.42
CA GLU A 348 -18.81 1.51 30.11
C GLU A 348 -19.48 2.78 30.69
N VAL A 349 -18.69 3.84 30.86
CA VAL A 349 -19.14 5.12 31.42
C VAL A 349 -18.88 6.25 30.44
N ILE A 350 -19.88 7.10 30.22
CA ILE A 350 -19.80 8.31 29.41
C ILE A 350 -19.84 9.53 30.34
N LEU A 351 -18.86 10.42 30.20
CA LEU A 351 -18.68 11.62 31.01
C LEU A 351 -19.14 12.88 30.28
N ASP A 352 -19.66 13.85 31.02
CA ASP A 352 -19.95 15.20 30.52
C ASP A 352 -18.68 16.07 30.43
N ALA A 353 -18.82 17.27 29.86
CA ALA A 353 -17.72 18.24 29.71
C ALA A 353 -17.18 18.81 31.04
N ALA A 354 -17.77 18.46 32.19
CA ALA A 354 -17.26 18.76 33.53
C ALA A 354 -16.62 17.54 34.21
N GLY A 355 -16.47 16.41 33.50
CA GLY A 355 -15.86 15.18 33.99
C GLY A 355 -16.78 14.32 34.86
N LYS A 356 -18.09 14.59 34.85
CA LYS A 356 -19.07 13.86 35.68
C LYS A 356 -19.80 12.81 34.83
N VAL A 357 -20.12 11.66 35.44
CA VAL A 357 -20.92 10.61 34.79
C VAL A 357 -22.26 11.15 34.28
N GLN A 358 -22.45 11.08 32.96
CA GLN A 358 -23.68 11.45 32.25
C GLN A 358 -24.55 10.21 31.99
N GLN A 359 -23.93 9.10 31.59
CA GLN A 359 -24.60 7.88 31.13
C GLN A 359 -23.70 6.66 31.41
N ILE A 360 -24.32 5.52 31.71
CA ILE A 360 -23.66 4.21 31.81
C ILE A 360 -24.36 3.29 30.81
N ARG A 361 -23.60 2.48 30.06
CA ARG A 361 -24.14 1.49 29.12
C ARG A 361 -23.44 0.16 29.31
N GLY A 362 -24.15 -0.96 29.17
CA GLY A 362 -23.57 -2.26 29.44
C GLY A 362 -24.32 -3.43 28.84
N ILE A 363 -23.72 -4.61 29.02
CA ILE A 363 -24.27 -5.91 28.63
C ILE A 363 -24.41 -6.83 29.84
N VAL A 364 -25.26 -7.85 29.69
CA VAL A 364 -25.45 -8.95 30.66
C VAL A 364 -25.57 -10.28 29.93
N GLN A 365 -25.06 -11.35 30.53
CA GLN A 365 -25.14 -12.71 29.98
C GLN A 365 -25.44 -13.71 31.10
N ASP A 366 -26.27 -14.72 30.82
CA ASP A 366 -26.48 -15.85 31.72
C ASP A 366 -25.32 -16.86 31.57
N VAL A 367 -24.60 -17.12 32.66
CA VAL A 367 -23.42 -18.00 32.71
C VAL A 367 -23.62 -19.17 33.68
N THR A 368 -24.87 -19.52 33.99
CA THR A 368 -25.24 -20.48 35.06
C THR A 368 -24.68 -21.88 34.87
N GLU A 369 -24.72 -22.43 33.65
CA GLU A 369 -24.23 -23.78 33.39
C GLU A 369 -22.70 -23.84 33.41
N ARG A 370 -22.05 -22.84 32.80
CA ARG A 370 -20.59 -22.67 32.79
C ARG A 370 -20.01 -22.70 34.20
N HIS A 371 -20.51 -21.83 35.09
CA HIS A 371 -20.02 -21.73 36.47
C HIS A 371 -20.22 -23.03 37.27
N ARG A 372 -21.26 -23.84 36.96
CA ARG A 372 -21.47 -25.15 37.61
C ARG A 372 -20.46 -26.21 37.16
N MET A 373 -20.09 -26.23 35.88
CA MET A 373 -19.11 -27.17 35.35
C MET A 373 -17.70 -26.85 35.84
N GLU A 374 -17.33 -25.57 35.87
CA GLU A 374 -16.03 -25.08 36.39
C GLU A 374 -15.83 -25.42 37.89
N GLU A 375 -16.91 -25.43 38.69
CA GLU A 375 -16.84 -25.72 40.14
C GLU A 375 -16.63 -27.21 40.44
N GLN A 376 -17.27 -28.12 39.69
CA GLN A 376 -17.08 -29.57 39.89
C GLN A 376 -15.74 -30.09 39.36
N LEU A 377 -15.17 -29.46 38.33
CA LEU A 377 -13.87 -29.83 37.76
C LEU A 377 -12.73 -29.61 38.77
N ARG A 378 -12.74 -28.45 39.45
CA ARG A 378 -11.68 -28.02 40.38
C ARG A 378 -11.40 -28.99 41.54
N ASP A 379 -12.44 -29.56 42.16
CA ASP A 379 -12.26 -30.49 43.29
C ASP A 379 -11.71 -31.86 42.86
N SER A 380 -11.94 -32.27 41.61
CA SER A 380 -11.38 -33.49 41.05
C SER A 380 -9.89 -33.32 40.70
N GLU A 381 -9.55 -32.23 40.00
CA GLU A 381 -8.16 -31.88 39.66
C GLU A 381 -7.26 -31.84 40.89
N ARG A 382 -7.74 -31.26 42.00
CA ARG A 382 -6.94 -31.00 43.20
C ARG A 382 -6.37 -32.26 43.84
N ASN A 383 -7.11 -33.38 43.81
CA ASN A 383 -6.63 -34.66 44.37
C ASN A 383 -5.69 -35.39 43.40
N TYR A 384 -5.88 -35.24 42.09
CA TYR A 384 -4.99 -35.81 41.08
C TYR A 384 -3.60 -35.15 41.13
N ARG A 385 -3.58 -33.82 41.27
CA ARG A 385 -2.39 -32.97 41.28
C ARG A 385 -1.36 -33.39 42.35
N LEU A 386 -1.80 -33.53 43.61
CA LEU A 386 -0.94 -33.80 44.77
C LEU A 386 -0.09 -35.09 44.68
N ILE A 387 -0.58 -36.12 43.98
CA ILE A 387 0.14 -37.41 43.84
C ILE A 387 1.24 -37.30 42.78
N SER A 388 1.00 -36.52 41.71
CA SER A 388 1.96 -36.28 40.64
C SER A 388 3.08 -35.31 41.05
N GLU A 389 2.75 -34.28 41.83
CA GLU A 389 3.66 -33.21 42.27
C GLU A 389 4.86 -33.69 43.12
N ASN A 390 4.91 -34.96 43.54
CA ASN A 390 5.91 -35.49 44.47
C ASN A 390 6.74 -36.68 43.91
N SER A 391 6.71 -36.94 42.59
CA SER A 391 7.57 -37.93 41.91
C SER A 391 8.97 -37.38 41.62
N GLN A 392 10.00 -38.25 41.56
CA GLN A 392 11.37 -37.90 41.15
C GLN A 392 11.73 -38.30 39.71
N ASP A 393 11.02 -39.27 39.13
CA ASP A 393 11.05 -39.53 37.68
C ASP A 393 9.97 -38.67 37.01
N PHE A 394 10.22 -38.19 35.78
CA PHE A 394 9.21 -37.46 35.02
C PHE A 394 8.06 -38.40 34.64
N ILE A 395 6.85 -38.08 35.08
CA ILE A 395 5.62 -38.80 34.76
C ILE A 395 4.77 -37.95 33.80
N SER A 396 4.26 -38.58 32.74
CA SER A 396 3.39 -37.94 31.76
C SER A 396 2.12 -38.75 31.48
N ARG A 397 1.10 -38.10 30.90
CA ARG A 397 0.10 -38.77 30.06
C ARG A 397 0.25 -38.30 28.64
N ASN A 398 -0.05 -39.19 27.70
CA ASN A 398 0.17 -39.04 26.27
C ASN A 398 -1.07 -39.55 25.52
N ALA A 399 -1.41 -38.94 24.39
CA ALA A 399 -2.41 -39.46 23.49
C ALA A 399 -1.94 -40.76 22.81
N THR A 400 -2.86 -41.48 22.16
CA THR A 400 -2.54 -42.68 21.35
C THR A 400 -2.48 -42.40 19.84
N ASP A 401 -2.27 -41.14 19.46
CA ASP A 401 -1.99 -40.71 18.09
C ASP A 401 -0.57 -41.15 17.64
N GLU A 402 -0.23 -40.92 16.36
CA GLU A 402 1.16 -41.12 15.85
C GLU A 402 2.22 -40.28 16.56
N GLN A 403 1.78 -39.24 17.28
CA GLN A 403 2.61 -38.22 17.90
C GLN A 403 2.77 -38.44 19.42
N ALA A 404 2.04 -39.38 20.02
CA ALA A 404 1.97 -39.57 21.47
C ALA A 404 1.81 -38.25 22.24
N THR A 405 0.95 -37.35 21.77
CA THR A 405 0.85 -35.95 22.22
C THR A 405 0.74 -35.85 23.75
N TYR A 406 1.64 -35.13 24.42
CA TYR A 406 1.64 -35.02 25.88
C TYR A 406 0.37 -34.30 26.37
N LEU A 407 -0.49 -35.03 27.08
CA LEU A 407 -1.75 -34.55 27.67
C LEU A 407 -1.62 -34.14 29.14
N TYR A 408 -0.55 -34.58 29.81
CA TYR A 408 -0.24 -34.21 31.18
C TYR A 408 1.26 -34.38 31.46
N ALA A 409 1.83 -33.54 32.33
CA ALA A 409 3.23 -33.56 32.75
C ALA A 409 3.34 -33.31 34.27
N SER A 410 4.18 -34.07 34.97
CA SER A 410 4.48 -33.87 36.39
C SER A 410 5.57 -32.81 36.60
N PRO A 411 5.44 -31.84 37.53
CA PRO A 411 6.35 -30.69 37.66
C PRO A 411 7.84 -30.97 37.94
N VAL A 412 8.24 -32.23 38.14
CA VAL A 412 9.66 -32.60 38.08
C VAL A 412 10.27 -32.44 36.68
N CYS A 413 9.47 -32.30 35.61
CA CYS A 413 9.98 -31.84 34.31
C CYS A 413 10.74 -30.52 34.39
N GLN A 414 10.32 -29.60 35.25
CA GLN A 414 10.98 -28.30 35.38
C GLN A 414 12.38 -28.46 35.97
N GLN A 415 12.55 -29.38 36.92
CA GLN A 415 13.86 -29.69 37.52
C GLN A 415 14.73 -30.65 36.69
N MET A 416 14.15 -31.42 35.76
CA MET A 416 14.88 -32.43 34.96
C MET A 416 15.18 -31.99 33.51
N PHE A 417 14.34 -31.12 32.94
CA PHE A 417 14.33 -30.69 31.54
C PHE A 417 14.06 -29.18 31.35
N GLY A 418 13.89 -28.40 32.42
CA GLY A 418 13.58 -26.96 32.38
C GLY A 418 12.13 -26.59 32.04
N TYR A 419 11.35 -27.49 31.41
CA TYR A 419 9.95 -27.20 31.06
C TYR A 419 9.03 -27.21 32.28
N THR A 420 8.16 -26.22 32.41
CA THR A 420 7.00 -26.34 33.31
C THR A 420 6.01 -27.38 32.76
N PRO A 421 5.14 -27.97 33.61
CA PRO A 421 4.04 -28.82 33.13
C PRO A 421 3.20 -28.18 32.03
N GLU A 422 2.95 -26.88 32.14
CA GLU A 422 2.13 -26.08 31.24
C GLU A 422 2.72 -25.98 29.82
N GLU A 423 4.03 -26.21 29.67
CA GLU A 423 4.76 -26.12 28.40
C GLU A 423 4.97 -27.48 27.74
N MET A 424 4.94 -28.56 28.53
CA MET A 424 4.95 -29.93 28.05
C MET A 424 3.56 -30.47 27.73
N VAL A 425 2.48 -29.72 27.96
CA VAL A 425 1.11 -30.18 27.70
C VAL A 425 0.55 -29.55 26.44
N GLY A 426 0.01 -30.38 25.55
CA GLY A 426 -0.54 -30.03 24.25
C GLY A 426 0.42 -30.22 23.07
N THR A 427 1.68 -30.60 23.34
CA THR A 427 2.77 -30.74 22.36
C THR A 427 3.03 -32.20 22.00
N ASN A 428 3.52 -32.45 20.79
CA ASN A 428 3.74 -33.80 20.28
C ASN A 428 4.88 -34.46 21.07
N GLY A 429 4.70 -35.72 21.51
CA GLY A 429 5.69 -36.44 22.33
C GLY A 429 7.02 -36.64 21.61
N MET A 430 6.99 -36.65 20.28
CA MET A 430 8.16 -36.68 19.41
C MET A 430 8.84 -35.30 19.27
N ASP A 431 8.15 -34.18 19.50
CA ASP A 431 8.76 -32.82 19.43
C ASP A 431 9.90 -32.67 20.45
N TYR A 432 9.82 -33.41 21.57
CA TYR A 432 10.82 -33.43 22.64
C TYR A 432 11.96 -34.41 22.38
N ILE A 433 12.08 -34.95 21.17
CA ILE A 433 13.11 -35.92 20.80
C ILE A 433 14.11 -35.20 19.88
N HIS A 434 15.31 -35.72 19.67
CA HIS A 434 16.18 -35.20 18.61
C HIS A 434 15.80 -35.84 17.27
N PRO A 435 15.71 -35.09 16.14
CA PRO A 435 15.28 -35.63 14.85
C PRO A 435 16.07 -36.82 14.30
N ASP A 436 17.33 -36.99 14.69
CA ASP A 436 18.12 -38.22 14.41
C ASP A 436 17.51 -39.49 15.04
N ASP A 437 16.91 -39.34 16.23
CA ASP A 437 16.42 -40.42 17.09
C ASP A 437 14.92 -40.69 16.82
N PHE A 438 14.23 -39.82 16.07
CA PHE A 438 12.80 -39.96 15.74
C PHE A 438 12.47 -41.34 15.14
N ALA A 439 13.28 -41.81 14.20
CA ALA A 439 13.03 -43.09 13.52
C ALA A 439 13.08 -44.31 14.46
N CYS A 440 13.79 -44.24 15.60
CA CYS A 440 13.76 -45.33 16.58
C CYS A 440 12.60 -45.18 17.58
N VAL A 441 12.22 -43.96 17.95
CA VAL A 441 11.11 -43.75 18.90
C VAL A 441 9.74 -43.89 18.24
N GLN A 442 9.57 -43.54 16.96
CA GLN A 442 8.32 -43.77 16.22
C GLN A 442 7.96 -45.26 16.20
N ALA A 443 8.92 -46.12 15.83
CA ALA A 443 8.74 -47.57 15.84
C ALA A 443 8.38 -48.13 17.24
N PHE A 444 8.90 -47.52 18.30
CA PHE A 444 8.58 -47.87 19.69
C PHE A 444 7.15 -47.45 20.09
N LEU A 445 6.66 -46.30 19.60
CA LEU A 445 5.25 -45.90 19.77
C LEU A 445 4.31 -46.84 19.00
N ASP A 446 4.66 -47.21 17.78
CA ASP A 446 3.76 -48.00 16.92
C ASP A 446 3.63 -49.45 17.35
N ASP A 447 4.69 -50.09 17.85
CA ASP A 447 4.58 -51.43 18.46
C ASP A 447 3.87 -51.39 19.83
N SER A 448 3.90 -50.26 20.54
CA SER A 448 3.11 -50.06 21.76
C SER A 448 1.61 -50.05 21.47
N LYS A 449 1.16 -49.37 20.40
CA LYS A 449 -0.25 -49.35 19.96
C LYS A 449 -0.78 -50.75 19.59
N LYS A 450 0.09 -51.64 19.09
CA LYS A 450 -0.24 -53.03 18.73
C LYS A 450 -0.43 -53.96 19.94
N GLY A 451 -0.32 -53.44 21.17
CA GLY A 451 -0.50 -54.21 22.41
C GLY A 451 0.68 -55.13 22.76
N LEU A 452 1.83 -54.94 22.11
CA LEU A 452 3.05 -55.68 22.39
C LEU A 452 3.79 -55.07 23.60
N LYS A 453 4.73 -55.83 24.15
CA LYS A 453 5.43 -55.49 25.40
C LYS A 453 6.90 -55.20 25.12
N LEU A 454 7.28 -53.94 25.31
CA LEU A 454 8.58 -53.38 24.86
C LEU A 454 9.53 -53.07 26.02
N GLU A 455 10.81 -52.89 25.70
CA GLU A 455 11.88 -52.48 26.63
C GLU A 455 12.21 -50.98 26.48
N PRO A 456 12.79 -50.30 27.48
CA PRO A 456 12.96 -48.84 27.48
C PRO A 456 13.83 -48.34 26.32
N ILE A 457 13.46 -47.18 25.77
CA ILE A 457 14.17 -46.57 24.64
C ILE A 457 15.00 -45.37 25.09
N VAL A 458 16.19 -45.23 24.50
CA VAL A 458 17.18 -44.18 24.81
C VAL A 458 17.37 -43.25 23.62
N PHE A 459 17.24 -41.96 23.87
CA PHE A 459 17.24 -40.90 22.86
C PHE A 459 17.62 -39.57 23.51
N ARG A 460 17.90 -38.55 22.70
CA ARG A 460 18.00 -37.16 23.16
C ARG A 460 16.63 -36.58 23.44
N TYR A 461 16.38 -36.20 24.70
CA TYR A 461 15.31 -35.27 25.02
C TYR A 461 15.74 -33.86 24.65
N LEU A 462 14.95 -33.15 23.86
CA LEU A 462 15.03 -31.70 23.84
C LEU A 462 14.65 -31.19 25.23
N CYS A 463 15.44 -30.29 25.78
CA CYS A 463 15.13 -29.56 27.00
C CYS A 463 14.88 -28.09 26.69
N LYS A 464 14.25 -27.39 27.63
CA LYS A 464 13.73 -26.04 27.38
C LYS A 464 14.82 -25.02 27.06
N ASP A 465 16.00 -25.22 27.61
CA ASP A 465 17.23 -24.48 27.30
C ASP A 465 17.77 -24.76 25.87
N GLY A 466 16.99 -25.42 25.03
CA GLY A 466 17.36 -25.89 23.69
C GLY A 466 18.42 -27.01 23.70
N SER A 467 18.88 -27.44 24.88
CA SER A 467 19.93 -28.43 24.99
C SER A 467 19.33 -29.83 24.91
N TYR A 468 20.03 -30.72 24.21
CA TYR A 468 19.58 -32.11 24.07
C TYR A 468 20.13 -32.96 25.21
N LEU A 469 19.33 -33.06 26.27
CA LEU A 469 19.59 -33.94 27.41
C LEU A 469 19.15 -35.37 27.07
N TRP A 470 20.09 -36.31 26.98
CA TRP A 470 19.80 -37.71 26.71
C TRP A 470 18.95 -38.32 27.83
N VAL A 471 17.97 -39.16 27.49
CA VAL A 471 17.02 -39.80 28.41
C VAL A 471 16.75 -41.27 28.07
N GLU A 472 16.03 -41.95 28.98
CA GLU A 472 15.46 -43.28 28.85
C GLU A 472 13.94 -43.23 29.22
N THR A 473 13.04 -43.84 28.43
CA THR A 473 11.56 -43.74 28.60
C THR A 473 10.83 -45.10 28.56
N THR A 474 9.72 -45.20 29.31
CA THR A 474 8.78 -46.34 29.32
C THR A 474 7.31 -45.88 29.24
N LEU A 475 6.42 -46.66 28.59
CA LEU A 475 5.00 -46.33 28.36
C LEU A 475 4.02 -47.44 28.82
N ARG A 476 2.75 -47.09 29.10
CA ARG A 476 1.60 -47.99 29.37
C ARG A 476 0.27 -47.38 28.89
N HIS A 477 -0.77 -48.21 28.69
CA HIS A 477 -2.11 -47.78 28.24
C HIS A 477 -3.20 -47.90 29.33
N THR A 478 -4.23 -47.05 29.27
CA THR A 478 -5.44 -47.06 30.13
C THR A 478 -6.70 -46.63 29.38
N GLU A 479 -7.83 -47.32 29.59
CA GLU A 479 -9.12 -47.00 28.97
C GLU A 479 -9.87 -45.87 29.71
N THR A 480 -10.28 -44.83 29.00
CA THR A 480 -11.19 -43.77 29.49
C THR A 480 -12.60 -43.93 28.91
N GLY A 481 -13.61 -43.33 29.56
CA GLY A 481 -15.03 -43.71 29.42
C GLY A 481 -15.75 -43.46 28.09
N THR A 482 -15.04 -43.14 27.00
CA THR A 482 -15.59 -42.95 25.65
C THR A 482 -15.13 -44.07 24.72
N PRO A 483 -16.03 -44.82 24.06
CA PRO A 483 -15.63 -45.97 23.24
C PRO A 483 -14.76 -45.56 22.04
N GLY A 484 -13.48 -45.95 22.07
CA GLY A 484 -12.55 -45.79 20.93
C GLY A 484 -11.29 -44.97 21.20
N ILE A 485 -11.15 -44.31 22.36
CA ILE A 485 -9.93 -43.59 22.73
C ILE A 485 -9.35 -44.17 24.02
N THR A 486 -8.09 -44.62 23.93
CA THR A 486 -7.25 -45.08 25.04
C THR A 486 -6.24 -43.98 25.33
N GLU A 487 -5.76 -43.85 26.57
CA GLU A 487 -4.66 -42.92 26.89
C GLU A 487 -3.38 -43.69 27.22
N MET A 488 -2.22 -43.11 26.89
CA MET A 488 -0.92 -43.58 27.35
C MET A 488 -0.44 -42.82 28.61
N ILE A 489 0.40 -43.49 29.40
CA ILE A 489 1.09 -42.95 30.58
C ILE A 489 2.58 -43.24 30.43
N GLY A 490 3.41 -42.19 30.44
CA GLY A 490 4.86 -42.26 30.25
C GLY A 490 5.64 -42.02 31.54
N VAL A 491 6.85 -42.60 31.62
CA VAL A 491 7.83 -42.33 32.67
C VAL A 491 9.24 -42.22 32.07
N THR A 492 9.99 -41.15 32.37
CA THR A 492 11.26 -40.78 31.70
C THR A 492 12.35 -40.32 32.70
N ARG A 493 13.64 -40.55 32.37
CA ARG A 493 14.81 -40.23 33.20
C ARG A 493 16.05 -39.79 32.40
N ASN A 494 16.85 -38.84 32.91
CA ASN A 494 18.00 -38.17 32.27
C ASN A 494 19.38 -38.89 32.43
N ILE A 495 20.25 -38.83 31.40
CA ILE A 495 21.57 -39.50 31.27
C ILE A 495 22.66 -38.66 30.49
N SER A 496 22.60 -37.33 30.54
CA SER A 496 23.08 -36.44 29.45
C SER A 496 24.56 -36.11 29.30
N GLU A 497 25.35 -36.08 30.37
CA GLU A 497 26.78 -35.66 30.32
C GLU A 497 27.62 -36.50 29.34
N ARG A 498 27.12 -37.69 29.01
CA ARG A 498 27.71 -38.72 28.17
C ARG A 498 27.95 -38.35 26.70
N LYS A 499 27.46 -37.20 26.20
CA LYS A 499 27.35 -36.98 24.74
C LYS A 499 27.67 -35.59 24.16
N GLN A 500 27.70 -34.50 24.92
CA GLN A 500 28.00 -33.17 24.34
C GLN A 500 29.45 -33.00 23.84
N TYR A 501 30.37 -33.85 24.28
CA TYR A 501 31.81 -33.78 23.96
C TYR A 501 32.19 -34.18 22.52
N GLU A 502 31.28 -34.77 21.73
CA GLU A 502 31.65 -35.39 20.43
C GLU A 502 31.44 -34.51 19.17
N LEU A 503 30.61 -33.45 19.22
CA LEU A 503 30.06 -32.84 18.00
C LEU A 503 30.52 -31.40 17.67
N LYS A 504 30.70 -30.51 18.66
CA LYS A 504 30.83 -29.05 18.41
C LYS A 504 32.10 -28.57 17.69
N LEU A 505 33.05 -29.46 17.36
CA LEU A 505 34.35 -29.09 16.78
C LEU A 505 34.36 -29.05 15.23
N LEU A 506 33.35 -29.61 14.55
CA LEU A 506 33.51 -30.06 13.16
C LEU A 506 32.82 -29.20 12.07
N GLU A 507 31.79 -28.42 12.41
CA GLU A 507 30.85 -27.88 11.40
C GLU A 507 31.12 -26.42 11.00
N SER A 508 31.57 -25.57 11.94
CA SER A 508 31.62 -24.11 11.77
C SER A 508 32.60 -23.61 10.69
N GLU A 509 33.62 -24.39 10.34
CA GLU A 509 34.70 -23.92 9.44
C GLU A 509 34.35 -24.02 7.95
N ASN A 510 33.40 -24.88 7.58
CA ASN A 510 33.18 -25.27 6.18
C ASN A 510 32.24 -24.31 5.39
N ARG A 511 31.34 -23.59 6.06
CA ARG A 511 30.21 -22.91 5.36
C ARG A 511 30.53 -21.52 4.79
N TYR A 512 31.36 -20.72 5.47
CA TYR A 512 31.70 -19.35 5.05
C TYR A 512 32.50 -19.31 3.73
N LYS A 513 33.37 -20.31 3.53
CA LYS A 513 34.40 -20.32 2.49
C LYS A 513 33.88 -20.41 1.05
N SER A 514 32.70 -21.02 0.85
CA SER A 514 32.18 -21.34 -0.49
C SER A 514 31.42 -20.20 -1.17
N LEU A 515 30.76 -19.32 -0.40
CA LEU A 515 29.90 -18.26 -0.97
C LEU A 515 30.70 -17.06 -1.50
N PHE A 516 31.93 -16.86 -1.02
CA PHE A 516 32.74 -15.68 -1.36
C PHE A 516 33.46 -15.81 -2.72
N GLU A 517 34.19 -16.90 -2.95
CA GLU A 517 35.10 -17.01 -4.11
C GLU A 517 34.41 -17.29 -5.46
N TYR A 518 33.20 -17.88 -5.46
CA TYR A 518 32.52 -18.33 -6.68
C TYR A 518 31.46 -17.36 -7.25
N ASN A 519 31.32 -16.15 -6.70
CA ASN A 519 30.31 -15.22 -7.20
C ASN A 519 30.69 -14.67 -8.61
N PRO A 520 29.78 -14.69 -9.60
CA PRO A 520 30.07 -14.23 -10.96
C PRO A 520 30.24 -12.71 -11.07
N SER A 521 29.70 -11.94 -10.12
CA SER A 521 30.00 -10.52 -9.99
C SER A 521 31.31 -10.31 -9.23
N ALA A 522 31.96 -9.18 -9.48
CA ALA A 522 33.21 -8.80 -8.84
C ALA A 522 33.04 -8.39 -7.36
N ILE A 523 33.29 -9.30 -6.42
CA ILE A 523 33.08 -9.06 -4.97
C ILE A 523 34.39 -8.82 -4.23
N SER A 524 34.41 -7.85 -3.31
CA SER A 524 35.61 -7.56 -2.49
C SER A 524 35.36 -6.89 -1.13
N ALA A 525 35.79 -7.50 -0.03
CA ALA A 525 35.86 -6.81 1.25
C ALA A 525 36.94 -5.73 1.29
N MET A 526 36.83 -4.74 2.19
CA MET A 526 37.72 -3.54 2.21
C MET A 526 38.29 -3.16 3.61
N ASP A 527 38.70 -1.91 3.84
CA ASP A 527 39.13 -1.35 5.14
C ASP A 527 38.44 -0.02 5.43
N LEU A 528 38.55 0.49 6.67
CA LEU A 528 37.77 1.61 7.23
C LEU A 528 38.18 2.95 6.59
N GLN A 529 39.02 2.87 5.54
CA GLN A 529 39.64 3.88 4.71
C GLN A 529 39.68 3.49 3.20
N GLY A 530 38.92 2.48 2.76
CA GLY A 530 38.66 2.14 1.34
C GLY A 530 39.58 1.09 0.70
N CYS A 531 40.43 0.44 1.47
CA CYS A 531 41.47 -0.47 0.98
C CYS A 531 40.98 -1.92 0.90
N ILE A 532 40.95 -2.56 -0.27
CA ILE A 532 40.40 -3.92 -0.47
C ILE A 532 41.14 -4.98 0.36
N GLN A 533 40.49 -5.65 1.32
CA GLN A 533 41.14 -6.63 2.22
C GLN A 533 40.73 -8.09 1.97
N SER A 534 39.69 -8.34 1.16
CA SER A 534 39.54 -9.64 0.47
C SER A 534 38.86 -9.44 -0.88
N LEU A 535 39.09 -10.31 -1.87
CA LEU A 535 38.40 -10.23 -3.16
C LEU A 535 38.25 -11.59 -3.84
N ASN A 536 37.24 -11.74 -4.68
CA ASN A 536 36.98 -12.95 -5.44
C ASN A 536 37.71 -12.98 -6.81
N ALA A 537 37.47 -14.04 -7.59
CA ALA A 537 38.06 -14.23 -8.92
C ALA A 537 37.55 -13.23 -9.98
N SER A 538 36.33 -12.73 -9.84
CA SER A 538 35.60 -12.01 -10.91
C SER A 538 36.05 -10.56 -11.08
N LEU A 539 36.46 -9.89 -9.99
CA LEU A 539 36.99 -8.50 -10.02
C LEU A 539 38.25 -8.34 -10.89
N GLN A 540 39.05 -9.41 -11.00
CA GLN A 540 40.28 -9.44 -11.80
C GLN A 540 39.99 -9.52 -13.31
N GLN A 541 38.94 -10.25 -13.71
CA GLN A 541 38.58 -10.44 -15.12
C GLN A 541 37.97 -9.18 -15.73
N LEU A 542 37.15 -8.46 -14.95
CA LEU A 542 36.44 -7.26 -15.39
C LEU A 542 37.38 -6.05 -15.61
N THR A 543 38.41 -5.91 -14.76
CA THR A 543 39.35 -4.77 -14.79
C THR A 543 40.62 -5.04 -15.61
N GLY A 544 41.10 -6.29 -15.65
CA GLY A 544 42.36 -6.68 -16.30
C GLY A 544 43.61 -6.60 -15.40
N TYR A 545 43.43 -6.51 -14.08
CA TYR A 545 44.49 -6.46 -13.07
C TYR A 545 44.53 -7.76 -12.22
N SER A 546 45.66 -8.03 -11.56
CA SER A 546 45.91 -9.25 -10.78
C SER A 546 45.56 -9.11 -9.28
N ARG A 547 45.23 -10.23 -8.59
CA ARG A 547 44.90 -10.24 -7.15
C ARG A 547 45.94 -9.54 -6.27
N GLU A 548 47.23 -9.79 -6.50
CA GLU A 548 48.37 -9.16 -5.79
C GLU A 548 48.48 -7.63 -6.01
N THR A 549 47.75 -7.07 -6.97
CA THR A 549 47.76 -5.64 -7.30
C THR A 549 46.53 -4.91 -6.73
N LEU A 550 45.47 -5.64 -6.41
CA LEU A 550 44.20 -5.08 -5.94
C LEU A 550 44.02 -5.19 -4.42
N LEU A 551 44.64 -6.19 -3.78
CA LEU A 551 44.59 -6.36 -2.32
C LEU A 551 45.41 -5.27 -1.61
N HIS A 552 44.82 -4.70 -0.56
CA HIS A 552 45.18 -3.48 0.17
C HIS A 552 45.25 -2.19 -0.68
N SER A 553 44.63 -2.17 -1.87
CA SER A 553 44.54 -0.97 -2.74
C SER A 553 43.20 -0.24 -2.61
N SER A 554 43.16 1.06 -2.94
CA SER A 554 41.91 1.85 -2.92
C SER A 554 41.07 1.63 -4.17
N TYR A 555 39.77 1.45 -3.99
CA TYR A 555 38.80 1.31 -5.10
C TYR A 555 38.78 2.52 -6.07
N SER A 556 39.30 3.69 -5.67
CA SER A 556 39.29 4.91 -6.50
C SER A 556 40.16 4.81 -7.75
N GLU A 557 41.12 3.89 -7.82
CA GLU A 557 42.09 3.80 -8.92
C GLU A 557 41.56 3.17 -10.22
N ILE A 558 40.40 2.51 -10.17
CA ILE A 558 39.81 1.78 -11.32
C ILE A 558 38.61 2.48 -11.97
N ILE A 559 38.15 3.59 -11.40
CA ILE A 559 36.95 4.33 -11.82
C ILE A 559 37.30 5.40 -12.87
N ASP A 560 36.39 5.70 -13.79
CA ASP A 560 36.54 6.80 -14.75
C ASP A 560 36.61 8.17 -14.05
N ALA A 561 37.56 9.01 -14.45
CA ALA A 561 37.87 10.26 -13.75
C ALA A 561 36.71 11.28 -13.73
N ASP A 562 35.82 11.25 -14.75
CA ASP A 562 34.62 12.11 -14.77
C ASP A 562 33.53 11.59 -13.83
N GLU A 563 33.50 10.28 -13.57
CA GLU A 563 32.57 9.63 -12.65
C GLU A 563 33.07 9.66 -11.20
N LEU A 564 34.38 9.81 -10.96
CA LEU A 564 34.98 9.56 -9.64
C LEU A 564 34.36 10.37 -8.50
N ALA A 565 33.93 11.62 -8.70
CA ALA A 565 33.24 12.41 -7.67
C ALA A 565 31.75 12.00 -7.49
N PHE A 566 31.14 11.45 -8.53
CA PHE A 566 29.84 10.77 -8.48
C PHE A 566 29.97 9.33 -7.99
N VAL A 567 31.19 8.81 -7.86
CA VAL A 567 31.62 7.63 -7.10
C VAL A 567 32.23 8.01 -5.74
N ASN A 568 32.38 9.31 -5.47
CA ASN A 568 32.82 9.95 -4.21
C ASN A 568 31.75 10.93 -3.61
N ASN A 569 30.43 10.80 -3.88
CA ASN A 569 29.34 11.43 -3.07
C ASN A 569 27.97 10.73 -2.79
N ARG A 570 27.77 9.39 -2.87
CA ARG A 570 26.72 8.68 -2.08
C ARG A 570 27.07 7.44 -1.19
N PHE A 571 28.21 6.73 -1.32
CA PHE A 571 28.76 5.64 -0.45
C PHE A 571 29.27 6.17 0.89
N LEU A 572 29.38 7.48 0.94
CA LEU A 572 29.03 8.33 2.06
C LEU A 572 27.55 8.30 2.43
N ALA A 573 26.97 7.11 2.36
CA ALA A 573 25.78 6.67 3.03
C ALA A 573 25.78 5.14 3.18
N ALA A 574 26.55 4.44 2.33
CA ALA A 574 26.85 3.01 2.39
C ALA A 574 27.20 2.57 3.79
N ALA A 575 28.47 2.67 4.16
CA ALA A 575 28.73 2.58 5.57
C ALA A 575 28.26 3.86 6.29
N GLY A 576 26.99 4.26 6.28
CA GLY A 576 26.42 5.35 7.09
C GLY A 576 25.02 5.75 6.64
N GLY A 577 24.14 4.80 6.87
CA GLY A 577 22.71 4.90 6.75
C GLY A 577 22.09 3.80 5.88
N MET A 578 22.52 3.68 4.61
CA MET A 578 21.84 3.18 3.38
C MET A 578 22.88 2.60 2.38
N ALA A 579 22.61 2.33 1.08
CA ALA A 579 23.59 1.96 0.01
C ALA A 579 22.93 2.10 -1.42
N GLN A 580 23.64 2.27 -2.61
CA GLN A 580 23.44 2.72 -4.09
C GLN A 580 23.98 1.75 -5.16
N THR A 581 23.25 1.67 -6.28
CA THR A 581 23.77 1.30 -7.58
C THR A 581 24.97 2.18 -7.89
N PHE A 582 25.85 1.66 -8.70
CA PHE A 582 26.34 2.43 -9.82
C PHE A 582 25.77 1.75 -11.04
N GLU A 583 25.27 2.49 -12.03
CA GLU A 583 26.06 2.62 -13.24
C GLU A 583 27.16 3.69 -13.11
N THR A 584 28.35 3.35 -13.59
CA THR A 584 29.53 4.20 -13.70
C THR A 584 30.33 3.72 -14.89
N ARG A 585 31.45 4.37 -15.17
CA ARG A 585 32.48 3.86 -16.06
C ARG A 585 33.69 3.43 -15.24
N ILE A 586 34.32 2.33 -15.65
CA ILE A 586 35.65 1.93 -15.20
C ILE A 586 36.62 2.00 -16.37
N ILE A 587 37.90 2.19 -16.05
CA ILE A 587 38.97 2.19 -17.05
C ILE A 587 39.68 0.84 -16.98
N ARG A 588 39.60 0.06 -18.06
CA ARG A 588 40.36 -1.19 -18.19
C ARG A 588 41.82 -0.88 -18.47
N ARG A 589 42.69 -1.83 -18.13
CA ARG A 589 44.16 -1.71 -18.26
C ARG A 589 44.67 -1.39 -19.68
N ASP A 590 43.86 -1.62 -20.72
CA ASP A 590 44.15 -1.30 -22.12
C ASP A 590 43.70 0.11 -22.55
N GLY A 591 43.04 0.86 -21.67
CA GLY A 591 42.56 2.22 -21.92
C GLY A 591 41.17 2.29 -22.57
N LEU A 592 40.45 1.16 -22.70
CA LEU A 592 39.03 1.19 -23.05
C LEU A 592 38.19 1.51 -21.81
N THR A 593 37.39 2.56 -21.92
CA THR A 593 36.29 2.85 -20.99
C THR A 593 35.21 1.80 -21.15
N VAL A 594 34.75 1.22 -20.04
CA VAL A 594 33.67 0.24 -20.03
C VAL A 594 32.60 0.67 -19.02
N GLU A 595 31.36 0.64 -19.45
CA GLU A 595 30.20 1.05 -18.66
C GLU A 595 29.79 -0.11 -17.75
N VAL A 596 29.82 0.09 -16.44
CA VAL A 596 29.67 -0.98 -15.45
C VAL A 596 28.71 -0.62 -14.32
N GLY A 597 27.97 -1.63 -13.87
CA GLY A 597 27.19 -1.55 -12.64
C GLY A 597 28.03 -1.88 -11.41
N MET A 598 27.84 -1.21 -10.26
CA MET A 598 28.54 -1.48 -8.99
C MET A 598 27.60 -1.47 -7.77
N ILE A 599 28.05 -2.12 -6.69
CA ILE A 599 27.39 -2.18 -5.37
C ILE A 599 28.46 -2.39 -4.29
N TYR A 600 28.13 -2.14 -3.03
CA TYR A 600 28.76 -2.78 -1.87
C TYR A 600 27.61 -3.17 -0.88
N VAL A 601 27.58 -4.41 -0.33
CA VAL A 601 26.84 -4.71 0.96
C VAL A 601 27.46 -3.84 2.04
N PRO A 602 26.71 -3.39 3.12
CA PRO A 602 26.76 -3.33 5.39
C PRO A 602 27.36 -4.10 6.65
N ILE A 603 28.65 -4.25 6.98
CA ILE A 603 29.08 -5.21 8.00
C ILE A 603 29.10 -4.54 9.37
N LEU A 604 28.52 -5.21 10.37
CA LEU A 604 28.44 -4.75 11.76
C LEU A 604 29.03 -5.76 12.70
N LEU A 605 29.16 -5.40 13.98
CA LEU A 605 29.42 -6.26 15.14
C LEU A 605 29.14 -5.49 16.39
N ASP A 606 28.38 -6.04 17.33
CA ASP A 606 28.13 -5.37 18.61
C ASP A 606 27.37 -4.05 18.49
N SER A 607 26.83 -3.70 17.32
CA SER A 607 26.47 -2.31 17.03
C SER A 607 27.63 -1.32 17.20
N GLN A 608 28.84 -1.86 17.05
CA GLN A 608 30.07 -1.51 16.32
C GLN A 608 30.06 -1.71 14.82
N VAL A 609 30.72 -0.86 14.05
CA VAL A 609 30.76 -0.95 12.58
C VAL A 609 32.04 -0.52 11.92
N VAL A 610 33.00 -1.42 11.89
CA VAL A 610 34.23 -1.18 11.17
C VAL A 610 34.21 -1.58 9.69
N GLY A 611 33.18 -2.11 8.97
CA GLY A 611 33.53 -2.81 7.68
C GLY A 611 32.55 -3.34 6.61
N VAL A 612 33.07 -3.92 5.49
CA VAL A 612 32.52 -3.91 4.07
C VAL A 612 32.87 -5.02 3.02
N PHE A 613 32.04 -5.19 1.94
CA PHE A 613 32.02 -6.00 0.68
C PHE A 613 31.47 -5.33 -0.63
N ALA A 614 32.23 -5.27 -1.75
CA ALA A 614 31.82 -4.84 -3.12
C ALA A 614 31.03 -5.84 -3.99
N ILE A 615 30.49 -5.40 -5.15
CA ILE A 615 29.94 -6.16 -6.32
C ILE A 615 30.11 -5.30 -7.63
N THR A 616 30.37 -5.86 -8.85
CA THR A 616 30.45 -5.11 -10.16
C THR A 616 30.11 -5.95 -11.43
N SER A 617 29.64 -5.36 -12.57
CA SER A 617 29.18 -6.02 -13.85
C SER A 617 29.20 -5.13 -15.15
N ASP A 618 29.09 -5.66 -16.39
CA ASP A 618 29.32 -5.01 -17.74
C ASP A 618 28.14 -5.16 -18.77
N ILE A 619 28.05 -4.37 -19.86
CA ILE A 619 26.94 -4.29 -20.87
C ILE A 619 27.38 -3.95 -22.33
N THR A 620 26.55 -4.20 -23.38
CA THR A 620 26.90 -3.80 -24.80
C THR A 620 25.74 -3.50 -25.83
N GLU A 621 25.55 -4.30 -26.91
CA GLU A 621 25.11 -3.78 -28.25
C GLU A 621 23.59 -3.83 -28.57
N ARG A 622 23.08 -4.83 -29.32
CA ARG A 622 21.64 -5.17 -29.54
C ARG A 622 20.78 -4.31 -30.52
N LYS A 623 21.05 -4.25 -31.84
CA LYS A 623 20.22 -3.48 -32.86
C LYS A 623 20.09 -4.13 -34.29
N ARG A 624 19.10 -3.72 -35.14
CA ARG A 624 18.92 -3.75 -36.66
C ARG A 624 17.67 -4.47 -37.28
N HIS A 625 17.28 -4.17 -38.55
CA HIS A 625 16.02 -4.60 -39.28
C HIS A 625 15.99 -4.29 -40.82
N LEU A 626 15.08 -4.87 -41.68
CA LEU A 626 14.91 -4.48 -43.13
C LEU A 626 13.59 -4.83 -43.95
N GLU A 627 12.68 -5.73 -43.54
CA GLU A 627 11.69 -6.38 -44.47
C GLU A 627 10.37 -5.60 -44.80
N GLN A 628 10.36 -4.54 -45.64
CA GLN A 628 9.32 -3.48 -45.47
C GLN A 628 8.30 -3.07 -46.58
N ILE A 629 8.47 -3.26 -47.90
CA ILE A 629 7.84 -2.29 -48.87
C ILE A 629 6.54 -2.69 -49.63
N GLU A 630 6.43 -3.85 -50.31
CA GLU A 630 5.32 -4.06 -51.29
C GLU A 630 3.91 -4.16 -50.63
N LYS A 631 3.89 -4.45 -49.32
CA LYS A 631 2.73 -4.53 -48.43
C LYS A 631 1.76 -3.33 -48.54
N LEU A 632 2.30 -2.12 -48.71
CA LEU A 632 1.62 -0.87 -48.36
C LEU A 632 0.40 -0.46 -49.23
N SER A 633 0.32 -0.85 -50.51
CA SER A 633 -0.71 -0.26 -51.41
C SER A 633 -2.11 -0.87 -51.22
N TYR A 634 -2.19 -2.20 -51.05
CA TYR A 634 -3.44 -2.86 -50.68
C TYR A 634 -3.80 -2.60 -49.22
N GLU A 635 -2.79 -2.45 -48.35
CA GLU A 635 -2.99 -1.90 -47.01
C GLU A 635 -3.68 -0.53 -47.07
N HIS A 636 -3.21 0.45 -47.87
CA HIS A 636 -3.79 1.80 -47.93
C HIS A 636 -5.31 1.85 -48.20
N ALA A 637 -5.84 1.04 -49.11
CA ALA A 637 -7.27 1.06 -49.44
C ALA A 637 -8.15 0.33 -48.42
N LEU A 638 -7.60 -0.70 -47.76
CA LEU A 638 -8.21 -1.30 -46.56
C LEU A 638 -8.18 -0.30 -45.41
N ILE A 639 -7.01 0.27 -45.09
CA ILE A 639 -6.78 1.31 -44.08
C ILE A 639 -7.84 2.41 -44.19
N LEU A 640 -8.03 3.07 -45.34
CA LEU A 640 -8.99 4.18 -45.44
C LEU A 640 -10.46 3.82 -45.12
N ASN A 641 -10.84 2.54 -45.16
CA ASN A 641 -12.19 2.06 -44.87
C ASN A 641 -12.31 1.23 -43.58
N SER A 642 -11.21 0.68 -43.05
CA SER A 642 -11.16 -0.04 -41.78
C SER A 642 -10.68 0.83 -40.62
N VAL A 643 -10.00 1.93 -40.91
CA VAL A 643 -9.65 2.96 -39.91
C VAL A 643 -10.92 3.59 -39.36
N SER A 644 -11.07 3.48 -38.05
CA SER A 644 -12.13 4.08 -37.25
C SER A 644 -12.01 5.60 -37.14
N GLU A 645 -10.87 6.19 -37.48
CA GLU A 645 -10.68 7.64 -37.57
C GLU A 645 -11.43 8.21 -38.78
N GLY A 646 -12.06 9.37 -38.57
CA GLY A 646 -12.62 10.17 -39.63
C GLY A 646 -11.53 10.79 -40.51
N ILE A 647 -11.70 10.70 -41.82
CA ILE A 647 -10.77 11.29 -42.80
C ILE A 647 -11.59 12.03 -43.85
N PHE A 648 -11.32 13.32 -44.07
CA PHE A 648 -11.89 14.07 -45.20
C PHE A 648 -10.85 14.96 -45.91
N GLY A 649 -10.92 14.99 -47.24
CA GLY A 649 -10.12 15.89 -48.07
C GLY A 649 -10.89 17.15 -48.44
N ILE A 650 -10.19 18.28 -48.52
CA ILE A 650 -10.75 19.59 -48.92
C ILE A 650 -9.98 20.18 -50.10
N ASN A 651 -10.67 20.93 -50.96
CA ASN A 651 -10.06 21.68 -52.06
C ASN A 651 -9.42 23.00 -51.57
N LEU A 652 -8.81 23.77 -52.48
CA LEU A 652 -8.24 25.10 -52.17
C LEU A 652 -9.30 26.18 -51.87
N GLN A 653 -10.58 25.90 -52.11
CA GLN A 653 -11.71 26.79 -51.86
C GLN A 653 -12.37 26.55 -50.48
N GLY A 654 -12.03 25.44 -49.80
CA GLY A 654 -12.60 25.05 -48.50
C GLY A 654 -13.84 24.16 -48.57
N ASP A 655 -14.16 23.60 -49.74
CA ASP A 655 -15.22 22.61 -49.93
C ASP A 655 -14.65 21.18 -49.80
N THR A 656 -15.43 20.27 -49.21
CA THR A 656 -15.04 18.84 -49.06
C THR A 656 -15.06 18.10 -50.40
N VAL A 657 -13.95 17.43 -50.72
CA VAL A 657 -13.72 16.65 -51.96
C VAL A 657 -13.99 15.17 -51.75
N PHE A 658 -13.61 14.62 -50.59
CA PHE A 658 -13.91 13.25 -50.20
C PHE A 658 -14.05 13.16 -48.68
N ILE A 659 -14.78 12.15 -48.21
CA ILE A 659 -14.96 11.85 -46.78
C ILE A 659 -15.10 10.33 -46.61
N ASN A 660 -14.42 9.74 -45.62
CA ASN A 660 -14.53 8.31 -45.33
C ASN A 660 -15.79 8.01 -44.49
N PRO A 661 -16.22 6.73 -44.38
CA PRO A 661 -17.46 6.37 -43.68
C PRO A 661 -17.46 6.80 -42.20
N ALA A 662 -16.33 6.62 -41.51
CA ALA A 662 -16.18 6.98 -40.10
C ALA A 662 -16.43 8.48 -39.85
N ALA A 663 -15.87 9.35 -40.68
CA ALA A 663 -16.06 10.80 -40.57
C ALA A 663 -17.53 11.23 -40.74
N SER A 664 -18.26 10.62 -41.70
CA SER A 664 -19.68 10.91 -41.91
C SER A 664 -20.51 10.58 -40.67
N ILE A 665 -20.25 9.41 -40.07
CA ILE A 665 -20.92 8.92 -38.86
C ILE A 665 -20.58 9.81 -37.65
N MET A 666 -19.29 10.07 -37.40
CA MET A 666 -18.84 10.89 -36.27
C MET A 666 -19.43 12.31 -36.29
N LEU A 667 -19.58 12.91 -37.47
CA LEU A 667 -20.15 14.26 -37.65
C LEU A 667 -21.69 14.26 -37.71
N GLY A 668 -22.35 13.09 -37.70
CA GLY A 668 -23.80 12.95 -37.67
C GLY A 668 -24.53 13.09 -39.02
N TYR A 669 -23.82 13.05 -40.15
CA TYR A 669 -24.39 13.22 -41.49
C TYR A 669 -24.63 11.88 -42.19
N ALA A 670 -25.73 11.75 -42.95
CA ALA A 670 -26.07 10.48 -43.58
C ALA A 670 -25.09 10.11 -44.73
N PRO A 671 -24.67 8.82 -44.85
CA PRO A 671 -23.75 8.39 -45.89
C PRO A 671 -24.25 8.71 -47.31
N GLY A 672 -23.59 9.66 -47.97
CA GLY A 672 -23.90 10.08 -49.34
C GLY A 672 -24.54 11.48 -49.49
N GLU A 673 -25.04 12.11 -48.42
CA GLU A 673 -25.49 13.52 -48.48
C GLU A 673 -24.35 14.51 -48.71
N LEU A 674 -23.11 14.07 -48.47
CA LEU A 674 -21.97 14.91 -48.12
C LEU A 674 -21.02 15.23 -49.30
N ALA A 675 -21.37 14.84 -50.53
CA ALA A 675 -20.45 14.89 -51.68
C ALA A 675 -20.43 16.22 -52.46
N SER A 676 -21.05 17.31 -51.96
CA SER A 676 -21.14 18.56 -52.75
C SER A 676 -21.36 19.91 -52.04
N ASN A 677 -21.77 19.96 -50.76
CA ASN A 677 -22.25 21.24 -50.17
C ASN A 677 -21.84 21.54 -48.72
N ILE A 678 -21.03 20.72 -48.05
CA ILE A 678 -20.52 21.09 -46.72
C ILE A 678 -19.27 21.97 -46.85
N LYS A 679 -19.40 23.21 -46.39
CA LYS A 679 -18.29 24.13 -46.16
C LYS A 679 -17.75 23.90 -44.75
N LEU A 680 -16.43 23.97 -44.59
CA LEU A 680 -15.77 23.79 -43.30
C LEU A 680 -16.28 24.71 -42.18
N GLN A 681 -16.88 25.86 -42.52
CA GLN A 681 -17.52 26.80 -41.59
C GLN A 681 -18.71 26.22 -40.81
N THR A 682 -19.30 25.11 -41.26
CA THR A 682 -20.40 24.41 -40.55
C THR A 682 -19.88 23.53 -39.41
N ILE A 683 -18.65 23.01 -39.51
CA ILE A 683 -17.99 22.25 -38.45
C ILE A 683 -17.17 23.24 -37.62
N ALA A 684 -17.82 23.89 -36.65
CA ALA A 684 -17.15 24.83 -35.76
C ALA A 684 -15.99 24.13 -35.03
N GLN A 685 -14.79 24.70 -35.11
CA GLN A 685 -13.62 24.25 -34.34
C GLN A 685 -13.47 25.14 -33.11
N THR A 686 -13.31 24.52 -31.95
CA THR A 686 -13.16 25.19 -30.64
C THR A 686 -12.00 24.57 -29.89
N TRP A 687 -11.16 25.37 -29.23
CA TRP A 687 -10.10 24.84 -28.35
C TRP A 687 -10.70 24.34 -27.02
N MET A 688 -9.98 23.49 -26.28
CA MET A 688 -10.47 22.94 -24.99
C MET A 688 -10.63 24.01 -23.89
N ASP A 689 -9.93 25.12 -24.04
CA ASP A 689 -9.90 26.31 -23.19
C ASP A 689 -11.05 27.30 -23.47
N GLY A 690 -11.97 26.97 -24.39
CA GLY A 690 -13.28 27.62 -24.52
C GLY A 690 -13.37 28.82 -25.47
N GLU A 691 -12.24 29.27 -26.04
CA GLU A 691 -12.22 30.31 -27.07
C GLU A 691 -12.96 29.87 -28.35
N LEU A 692 -14.01 30.62 -28.71
CA LEU A 692 -14.67 30.54 -30.01
C LEU A 692 -13.80 31.18 -31.11
N TYR A 693 -13.82 30.60 -32.31
CA TYR A 693 -13.00 31.01 -33.47
C TYR A 693 -13.39 32.39 -34.06
N ARG A 694 -13.19 33.48 -33.29
CA ARG A 694 -13.60 34.87 -33.61
C ARG A 694 -12.57 35.93 -33.18
N GLY A 695 -11.29 35.66 -33.37
CA GLY A 695 -10.22 36.60 -33.01
C GLY A 695 -8.97 36.51 -33.90
N GLY A 696 -8.94 37.30 -34.98
CA GLY A 696 -7.69 37.99 -35.31
C GLY A 696 -6.47 37.23 -35.86
N HIS A 697 -6.53 35.99 -36.36
CA HIS A 697 -5.75 35.57 -37.55
C HIS A 697 -6.14 34.20 -38.12
N ARG A 698 -6.22 34.13 -39.46
CA ARG A 698 -6.36 32.93 -40.32
C ARG A 698 -7.56 32.02 -40.08
N THR A 699 -8.63 32.32 -40.82
CA THR A 699 -9.60 31.29 -41.22
C THR A 699 -8.93 30.17 -42.03
N LEU A 700 -9.59 29.02 -42.16
CA LEU A 700 -9.08 27.90 -42.99
C LEU A 700 -8.80 28.27 -44.46
N ALA A 701 -9.46 29.30 -45.01
CA ALA A 701 -9.11 29.85 -46.34
C ALA A 701 -7.72 30.53 -46.37
N GLU A 702 -7.29 31.14 -45.26
CA GLU A 702 -5.95 31.70 -45.11
C GLU A 702 -4.90 30.62 -44.79
N LEU A 703 -5.30 29.48 -44.21
CA LEU A 703 -4.43 28.29 -44.03
C LEU A 703 -4.24 27.48 -45.33
N LEU A 704 -5.20 27.57 -46.27
CA LEU A 704 -5.07 27.01 -47.62
C LEU A 704 -4.15 27.87 -48.53
N THR A 705 -4.06 29.18 -48.26
CA THR A 705 -3.20 30.10 -49.03
C THR A 705 -1.81 30.34 -48.41
N THR A 706 -1.63 30.07 -47.12
CA THR A 706 -0.31 30.14 -46.46
C THR A 706 0.36 28.77 -46.35
N ASN A 707 1.70 28.76 -46.28
CA ASN A 707 2.53 27.57 -46.48
C ASN A 707 2.67 26.68 -45.23
N LEU A 708 1.61 26.56 -44.42
CA LEU A 708 1.59 25.86 -43.15
C LEU A 708 0.77 24.56 -43.24
N SER A 709 1.46 23.44 -43.38
CA SER A 709 0.95 22.13 -42.97
C SER A 709 0.99 22.06 -41.44
N TYR A 710 -0.12 21.74 -40.78
CA TYR A 710 -0.08 21.40 -39.35
C TYR A 710 0.23 19.91 -39.21
N GLU A 711 1.52 19.58 -39.20
CA GLU A 711 2.00 18.20 -39.02
C GLU A 711 1.74 17.65 -37.62
N ARG A 712 1.54 18.53 -36.62
CA ARG A 712 1.09 18.15 -35.28
C ARG A 712 -0.40 17.89 -35.23
N GLU A 713 -0.78 16.83 -34.55
CA GLU A 713 -2.13 16.67 -34.01
C GLU A 713 -2.46 17.80 -33.04
N GLN A 714 -3.65 18.35 -33.19
CA GLN A 714 -4.31 19.27 -32.27
C GLN A 714 -5.43 18.53 -31.56
N GLU A 715 -5.69 18.85 -30.30
CA GLU A 715 -6.93 18.46 -29.62
C GLU A 715 -7.91 19.64 -29.66
N GLY A 716 -9.20 19.34 -29.88
CA GLY A 716 -10.23 20.36 -29.99
C GLY A 716 -11.63 19.76 -29.99
N ILE A 717 -12.63 20.62 -30.18
CA ILE A 717 -14.04 20.27 -30.18
C ILE A 717 -14.58 20.39 -31.61
N PHE A 718 -15.13 19.30 -32.14
CA PHE A 718 -15.96 19.30 -33.34
C PHE A 718 -17.44 19.21 -32.95
N TRP A 719 -18.30 19.81 -33.78
CA TRP A 719 -19.75 19.81 -33.59
C TRP A 719 -20.42 18.94 -34.66
N ARG A 720 -21.41 18.14 -34.23
CA ARG A 720 -22.22 17.27 -35.09
C ARG A 720 -23.40 18.05 -35.68
N GLN A 721 -24.03 17.48 -36.70
CA GLN A 721 -25.20 18.09 -37.38
C GLN A 721 -26.38 18.38 -36.43
N ASP A 722 -26.52 17.63 -35.34
CA ASP A 722 -27.59 17.80 -34.34
C ASP A 722 -27.32 18.91 -33.30
N GLY A 723 -26.14 19.53 -33.33
CA GLY A 723 -25.72 20.52 -32.34
C GLY A 723 -25.09 19.92 -31.08
N SER A 724 -24.87 18.61 -31.01
CA SER A 724 -23.98 18.00 -30.02
C SER A 724 -22.51 18.25 -30.38
N SER A 725 -21.63 18.20 -29.37
CA SER A 725 -20.19 18.39 -29.53
C SER A 725 -19.42 17.17 -29.06
N PHE A 726 -18.26 16.90 -29.66
CA PHE A 726 -17.38 15.81 -29.25
C PHE A 726 -15.91 16.22 -29.27
N LEU A 727 -15.11 15.58 -28.40
CA LEU A 727 -13.68 15.81 -28.35
C LEU A 727 -13.04 15.08 -29.53
N VAL A 728 -12.23 15.80 -30.30
CA VAL A 728 -11.44 15.22 -31.38
C VAL A 728 -9.96 15.47 -31.18
N LYS A 729 -9.16 14.53 -31.65
CA LYS A 729 -7.76 14.77 -31.99
C LYS A 729 -7.65 14.79 -33.50
N TYR A 730 -7.15 15.88 -34.09
CA TYR A 730 -7.13 16.08 -35.54
C TYR A 730 -5.82 16.66 -36.07
N ARG A 731 -5.49 16.34 -37.32
CA ARG A 731 -4.28 16.77 -38.03
C ARG A 731 -4.66 17.21 -39.44
N MET A 732 -4.00 18.24 -39.99
CA MET A 732 -4.27 18.72 -41.36
C MET A 732 -3.00 18.77 -42.20
N THR A 733 -2.89 17.83 -43.15
CA THR A 733 -1.75 17.65 -44.05
C THR A 733 -2.09 18.20 -45.43
N ALA A 734 -1.25 19.09 -45.98
CA ALA A 734 -1.47 19.63 -47.32
C ALA A 734 -1.25 18.56 -48.42
N LEU A 735 -2.15 18.51 -49.41
CA LEU A 735 -2.04 17.63 -50.57
C LEU A 735 -1.27 18.31 -51.69
N TYR A 736 -0.16 17.69 -52.11
CA TYR A 736 0.63 18.08 -53.28
C TYR A 736 0.59 16.97 -54.32
N ASP A 737 0.36 17.34 -55.58
CA ASP A 737 0.43 16.46 -56.74
C ASP A 737 1.44 17.07 -57.73
N ASN A 738 2.48 16.32 -58.06
CA ASN A 738 3.62 16.78 -58.88
C ASN A 738 4.23 18.13 -58.42
N GLY A 739 4.20 18.39 -57.10
CA GLY A 739 4.68 19.63 -56.48
C GLY A 739 3.66 20.78 -56.44
N GLU A 740 2.52 20.66 -57.11
CA GLU A 740 1.43 21.65 -57.08
C GLU A 740 0.42 21.31 -55.97
N ARG A 741 0.12 22.26 -55.08
CA ARG A 741 -0.83 22.05 -53.97
C ARG A 741 -2.26 21.95 -54.54
N LYS A 742 -2.96 20.85 -54.25
CA LYS A 742 -4.35 20.61 -54.69
C LYS A 742 -5.40 20.82 -53.59
N GLY A 743 -4.97 20.80 -52.32
CA GLY A 743 -5.88 20.86 -51.18
C GLY A 743 -5.21 20.49 -49.86
N ALA A 744 -5.97 19.84 -48.97
CA ALA A 744 -5.48 19.20 -47.75
C ALA A 744 -6.32 17.97 -47.38
N VAL A 745 -5.76 17.06 -46.57
CA VAL A 745 -6.52 16.03 -45.84
C VAL A 745 -6.56 16.40 -44.37
N VAL A 746 -7.76 16.34 -43.79
CA VAL A 746 -7.97 16.32 -42.34
C VAL A 746 -8.17 14.86 -41.93
N VAL A 747 -7.34 14.40 -40.99
CA VAL A 747 -7.52 13.14 -40.26
C VAL A 747 -7.95 13.52 -38.84
N PHE A 748 -9.00 12.90 -38.31
CA PHE A 748 -9.51 13.18 -36.97
C PHE A 748 -10.14 11.94 -36.33
N ARG A 749 -9.91 11.74 -35.04
CA ARG A 749 -10.50 10.64 -34.27
C ARG A 749 -11.35 11.21 -33.13
N ASP A 750 -12.53 10.63 -32.90
CA ASP A 750 -13.35 10.92 -31.71
C ASP A 750 -12.61 10.35 -30.49
N ILE A 751 -12.09 11.25 -29.65
CA ILE A 751 -11.40 10.89 -28.41
C ILE A 751 -12.32 11.01 -27.20
N THR A 752 -13.65 11.12 -27.37
CA THR A 752 -14.57 11.28 -26.25
C THR A 752 -14.60 10.04 -25.38
N GLU A 753 -14.76 8.85 -25.99
CA GLU A 753 -14.63 7.57 -25.27
C GLU A 753 -13.17 7.30 -24.90
N GLU A 754 -12.20 7.58 -25.76
CA GLU A 754 -10.78 7.33 -25.45
C GLU A 754 -10.30 8.17 -24.25
N LYS A 755 -10.66 9.46 -24.15
CA LYS A 755 -10.35 10.30 -22.97
C LYS A 755 -11.22 9.95 -21.77
N ALA A 756 -12.43 9.40 -21.95
CA ALA A 756 -13.22 8.90 -20.82
C ALA A 756 -12.63 7.60 -20.25
N VAL A 757 -12.23 6.66 -21.11
CA VAL A 757 -11.54 5.41 -20.75
C VAL A 757 -10.13 5.69 -20.24
N VAL A 758 -9.38 6.62 -20.83
CA VAL A 758 -8.07 7.05 -20.32
C VAL A 758 -8.24 7.75 -18.97
N ARG A 759 -9.21 8.66 -18.76
CA ARG A 759 -9.46 9.22 -17.41
C ARG A 759 -9.96 8.16 -16.41
N ALA A 760 -10.75 7.18 -16.84
CA ALA A 760 -11.19 6.08 -15.97
C ALA A 760 -10.02 5.14 -15.64
N LYS A 761 -9.10 4.90 -16.58
CA LYS A 761 -7.87 4.11 -16.41
C LYS A 761 -6.82 4.86 -15.60
N GLU A 762 -6.65 6.17 -15.81
CA GLU A 762 -5.84 7.06 -14.98
C GLU A 762 -6.40 7.11 -13.56
N SER A 763 -7.73 7.23 -13.39
CA SER A 763 -8.38 7.19 -12.08
C SER A 763 -8.31 5.81 -11.42
N ALA A 764 -8.39 4.72 -12.17
CA ALA A 764 -8.25 3.35 -11.65
C ALA A 764 -6.80 3.04 -11.30
N GLU A 765 -5.84 3.37 -12.16
CA GLU A 765 -4.41 3.28 -11.85
C GLU A 765 -4.02 4.22 -10.71
N GLN A 766 -4.61 5.41 -10.59
CA GLN A 766 -4.36 6.30 -9.45
C GLN A 766 -4.97 5.72 -8.18
N ALA A 767 -6.12 5.05 -8.25
CA ALA A 767 -6.71 4.32 -7.12
C ALA A 767 -5.90 3.08 -6.73
N ASP A 768 -5.41 2.28 -7.69
CA ASP A 768 -4.59 1.10 -7.44
C ASP A 768 -3.15 1.45 -7.02
N ARG A 769 -2.58 2.54 -7.53
CA ARG A 769 -1.33 3.11 -7.01
C ARG A 769 -1.54 3.65 -5.60
N ALA A 770 -2.59 4.43 -5.33
CA ALA A 770 -2.88 4.90 -3.98
C ALA A 770 -3.19 3.75 -3.00
N LYS A 771 -3.86 2.68 -3.44
CA LYS A 771 -4.07 1.42 -2.69
C LYS A 771 -2.73 0.73 -2.42
N SER A 772 -1.84 0.67 -3.39
CA SER A 772 -0.52 0.01 -3.25
C SER A 772 0.46 0.84 -2.40
N GLU A 773 0.47 2.15 -2.55
CA GLU A 773 1.20 3.10 -1.71
C GLU A 773 0.66 3.06 -0.27
N PHE A 774 -0.66 3.05 -0.09
CA PHE A 774 -1.28 2.87 1.21
C PHE A 774 -0.92 1.52 1.84
N LEU A 775 -0.92 0.41 1.09
CA LEU A 775 -0.48 -0.90 1.59
C LEU A 775 1.02 -0.92 1.92
N ALA A 776 1.87 -0.24 1.15
CA ALA A 776 3.29 -0.10 1.42
C ALA A 776 3.55 0.73 2.69
N ILE A 777 2.86 1.86 2.86
CA ILE A 777 2.89 2.70 4.06
C ILE A 777 2.36 1.93 5.27
N MET A 778 1.16 1.33 5.18
CA MET A 778 0.62 0.50 6.26
C MET A 778 1.54 -0.68 6.62
N SER A 779 2.23 -1.28 5.65
CA SER A 779 3.24 -2.30 5.94
C SER A 779 4.46 -1.72 6.65
N HIS A 780 4.91 -0.50 6.32
CA HIS A 780 5.97 0.19 7.06
C HIS A 780 5.56 0.52 8.50
N GLU A 781 4.36 1.09 8.67
CA GLU A 781 3.79 1.48 9.97
C GLU A 781 3.40 0.29 10.85
N LEU A 782 3.18 -0.89 10.27
CA LEU A 782 3.02 -2.15 11.01
C LEU A 782 4.36 -2.85 11.27
N ARG A 783 5.30 -2.83 10.31
CA ARG A 783 6.63 -3.45 10.45
C ARG A 783 7.48 -2.73 11.50
N THR A 784 7.42 -1.41 11.58
CA THR A 784 8.22 -0.61 12.53
C THR A 784 7.95 -0.98 14.00
N PRO A 785 6.71 -0.94 14.53
CA PRO A 785 6.44 -1.38 15.90
C PRO A 785 6.65 -2.88 16.09
N MET A 786 6.37 -3.73 15.09
CA MET A 786 6.64 -5.18 15.20
C MET A 786 8.13 -5.50 15.30
N ASN A 787 8.98 -4.82 14.53
CA ASN A 787 10.44 -4.90 14.65
C ASN A 787 10.93 -4.37 16.01
N GLY A 788 10.28 -3.33 16.55
CA GLY A 788 10.55 -2.85 17.91
C GLY A 788 10.18 -3.87 19.00
N ILE A 789 9.04 -4.55 18.85
CA ILE A 789 8.59 -5.61 19.76
C ILE A 789 9.53 -6.82 19.70
N ILE A 790 9.90 -7.28 18.50
CA ILE A 790 10.85 -8.38 18.28
C ILE A 790 12.24 -8.00 18.81
N GLY A 791 12.77 -6.83 18.47
CA GLY A 791 14.09 -6.39 18.97
C GLY A 791 14.15 -6.18 20.49
N MET A 792 13.03 -5.80 21.12
CA MET A 792 12.92 -5.73 22.58
C MET A 792 12.84 -7.13 23.22
N ALA A 793 12.19 -8.09 22.54
CA ALA A 793 12.18 -9.49 22.94
C ALA A 793 13.55 -10.15 22.74
N ASP A 794 14.27 -9.90 21.65
CA ASP A 794 15.66 -10.36 21.45
C ASP A 794 16.60 -9.76 22.52
N LEU A 795 16.42 -8.49 22.88
CA LEU A 795 17.15 -7.87 24.00
C LEU A 795 16.84 -8.54 25.35
N LEU A 796 15.57 -8.85 25.63
CA LEU A 796 15.15 -9.56 26.85
C LEU A 796 15.73 -10.98 26.89
N SER A 797 15.66 -11.72 25.78
CA SER A 797 16.27 -13.05 25.61
C SER A 797 17.77 -13.02 25.91
N GLY A 798 18.43 -11.90 25.61
CA GLY A 798 19.83 -11.64 25.96
C GLY A 798 20.07 -11.17 27.41
N THR A 799 19.20 -11.44 28.37
CA THR A 799 19.37 -11.14 29.81
C THR A 799 19.12 -12.36 30.68
N GLU A 800 19.40 -12.28 31.99
CA GLU A 800 19.00 -13.31 32.96
C GLU A 800 17.47 -13.30 33.14
N LEU A 801 16.76 -14.03 32.28
CA LEU A 801 15.33 -14.27 32.36
C LEU A 801 15.02 -15.48 33.26
N THR A 802 13.80 -15.54 33.80
CA THR A 802 13.22 -16.80 34.27
C THR A 802 12.77 -17.65 33.08
N GLU A 803 12.69 -18.97 33.26
CA GLU A 803 12.08 -19.91 32.33
C GLU A 803 10.74 -19.42 31.75
N GLU A 804 9.87 -18.86 32.59
CA GLU A 804 8.55 -18.31 32.19
C GLU A 804 8.71 -17.07 31.29
N GLN A 805 9.64 -16.17 31.63
CA GLN A 805 9.93 -14.98 30.83
C GLN A 805 10.57 -15.33 29.50
N GLU A 806 11.48 -16.31 29.46
CA GLU A 806 12.09 -16.80 28.22
C GLU A 806 11.01 -17.39 27.30
N TYR A 807 10.10 -18.21 27.81
CA TYR A 807 8.97 -18.76 27.06
C TYR A 807 8.06 -17.67 26.49
N TYR A 808 7.68 -16.66 27.29
CA TYR A 808 6.92 -15.50 26.79
C TYR A 808 7.67 -14.76 25.68
N THR A 809 8.99 -14.66 25.79
CA THR A 809 9.84 -13.94 24.83
C THR A 809 9.99 -14.73 23.52
N GLN A 810 10.14 -16.06 23.60
CA GLN A 810 10.08 -16.98 22.45
C GLN A 810 8.70 -16.91 21.75
N ILE A 811 7.59 -16.83 22.50
CA ILE A 811 6.24 -16.63 21.93
C ILE A 811 6.15 -15.29 21.20
N ILE A 812 6.59 -14.19 21.81
CA ILE A 812 6.56 -12.86 21.18
C ILE A 812 7.32 -12.87 19.85
N ASN A 813 8.52 -13.48 19.82
CA ASN A 813 9.31 -13.62 18.59
C ASN A 813 8.64 -14.52 17.54
N LYS A 814 8.09 -15.67 17.94
CA LYS A 814 7.38 -16.60 17.04
C LYS A 814 6.13 -15.97 16.43
N SER A 815 5.33 -15.27 17.24
CA SER A 815 4.16 -14.51 16.79
C SER A 815 4.53 -13.32 15.92
N GLY A 816 5.60 -12.60 16.26
CA GLY A 816 6.11 -11.48 15.48
C GLY A 816 6.59 -11.89 14.08
N GLY A 817 7.40 -12.95 14.01
CA GLY A 817 7.85 -13.52 12.73
C GLY A 817 6.69 -14.03 11.87
N ALA A 818 5.68 -14.67 12.47
CA ALA A 818 4.47 -15.11 11.76
C ALA A 818 3.66 -13.93 11.19
N LEU A 819 3.49 -12.83 11.95
CA LEU A 819 2.77 -11.65 11.47
C LEU A 819 3.52 -10.93 10.35
N LEU A 820 4.86 -10.81 10.46
CA LEU A 820 5.71 -10.25 9.40
C LEU A 820 5.67 -11.10 8.13
N HIS A 821 5.60 -12.44 8.25
CA HIS A 821 5.45 -13.33 7.10
C HIS A 821 4.13 -13.09 6.36
N ILE A 822 3.00 -13.05 7.08
CA ILE A 822 1.66 -12.76 6.53
C ILE A 822 1.63 -11.37 5.86
N LEU A 823 2.23 -10.36 6.51
CA LEU A 823 2.31 -9.00 5.98
C LEU A 823 3.10 -8.94 4.65
N ASN A 824 4.17 -9.73 4.54
CA ASN A 824 4.95 -9.84 3.32
C ASN A 824 4.22 -10.64 2.20
N GLU A 825 3.47 -11.70 2.52
CA GLU A 825 2.61 -12.40 1.54
C GLU A 825 1.57 -11.47 0.92
N VAL A 826 0.89 -10.66 1.75
CA VAL A 826 -0.12 -9.69 1.29
C VAL A 826 0.52 -8.61 0.42
N LEU A 827 1.71 -8.11 0.78
CA LEU A 827 2.46 -7.16 -0.05
C LEU A 827 2.87 -7.75 -1.40
N ASP A 828 3.46 -8.95 -1.43
CA ASP A 828 3.91 -9.56 -2.68
C ASP A 828 2.70 -9.86 -3.58
N PHE A 829 1.59 -10.37 -3.04
CA PHE A 829 0.34 -10.50 -3.79
C PHE A 829 -0.13 -9.16 -4.38
N SER A 830 -0.10 -8.07 -3.61
CA SER A 830 -0.52 -6.74 -4.08
C SER A 830 0.42 -6.15 -5.16
N LYS A 831 1.73 -6.43 -5.13
CA LYS A 831 2.68 -6.02 -6.18
C LYS A 831 2.49 -6.80 -7.47
N ILE A 832 2.16 -8.08 -7.35
CA ILE A 832 1.80 -8.95 -8.47
C ILE A 832 0.51 -8.44 -9.14
N GLU A 833 -0.54 -8.22 -8.36
CA GLU A 833 -1.86 -7.77 -8.86
C GLU A 833 -1.75 -6.42 -9.59
N SER A 834 -0.94 -5.50 -9.08
CA SER A 834 -0.68 -4.18 -9.67
C SER A 834 0.34 -4.16 -10.81
N GLY A 835 0.94 -5.31 -11.17
CA GLY A 835 1.96 -5.42 -12.21
C GLY A 835 3.28 -4.71 -11.89
N MET A 836 3.53 -4.34 -10.62
CA MET A 836 4.74 -3.65 -10.17
C MET A 836 5.88 -4.61 -9.78
N MET A 837 5.76 -5.89 -10.11
CA MET A 837 6.74 -6.91 -9.76
C MET A 837 7.65 -7.25 -10.95
N THR A 838 8.92 -6.89 -10.84
CA THR A 838 9.96 -7.17 -11.83
C THR A 838 10.65 -8.52 -11.57
N LEU A 839 11.03 -9.21 -12.64
CA LEU A 839 11.91 -10.38 -12.60
C LEU A 839 13.38 -9.97 -12.77
N ASP A 840 14.27 -10.62 -12.03
CA ASP A 840 15.73 -10.50 -12.15
C ASP A 840 16.30 -11.77 -12.78
N LEU A 841 16.42 -11.77 -14.12
CA LEU A 841 16.80 -12.95 -14.90
C LEU A 841 18.33 -13.15 -14.91
N GLN A 842 18.80 -14.20 -14.24
CA GLN A 842 20.22 -14.51 -14.04
C GLN A 842 20.57 -15.91 -14.61
N PRO A 843 21.85 -16.23 -14.87
CA PRO A 843 22.29 -17.60 -15.11
C PRO A 843 22.26 -18.42 -13.81
N VAL A 844 21.37 -19.40 -13.73
CA VAL A 844 21.06 -20.18 -12.53
C VAL A 844 21.34 -21.66 -12.74
N ASP A 845 22.00 -22.31 -11.78
CA ASP A 845 22.06 -23.78 -11.70
C ASP A 845 20.80 -24.30 -11.00
N ILE A 846 19.90 -24.87 -11.80
CA ILE A 846 18.62 -25.44 -11.34
C ILE A 846 18.83 -26.55 -10.29
N ARG A 847 19.94 -27.31 -10.39
CA ARG A 847 20.27 -28.40 -9.47
C ARG A 847 20.66 -27.82 -8.12
N GLN A 848 21.42 -26.73 -8.10
CA GLN A 848 21.74 -25.98 -6.88
C GLN A 848 20.49 -25.34 -6.27
N VAL A 849 19.56 -24.80 -7.07
CA VAL A 849 18.28 -24.27 -6.54
C VAL A 849 17.45 -25.38 -5.89
N ILE A 850 17.28 -26.53 -6.55
CA ILE A 850 16.55 -27.67 -5.98
C ILE A 850 17.26 -28.15 -4.70
N GLN A 851 18.58 -28.30 -4.70
CA GLN A 851 19.34 -28.67 -3.50
C GLN A 851 19.14 -27.65 -2.37
N ASN A 852 19.20 -26.34 -2.66
CA ASN A 852 19.00 -25.30 -1.66
C ASN A 852 17.58 -25.32 -1.05
N VAL A 853 16.56 -25.68 -1.83
CA VAL A 853 15.18 -25.87 -1.34
C VAL A 853 15.09 -27.16 -0.52
N CYS A 854 15.74 -28.24 -0.97
CA CYS A 854 15.85 -29.47 -0.18
C CYS A 854 16.51 -29.21 1.18
N GLU A 855 17.64 -28.52 1.23
CA GLU A 855 18.33 -28.16 2.48
C GLU A 855 17.46 -27.33 3.43
N LEU A 856 16.61 -26.43 2.90
CA LEU A 856 15.69 -25.62 3.71
C LEU A 856 14.58 -26.46 4.36
N PHE A 857 14.06 -27.46 3.66
CA PHE A 857 12.99 -28.33 4.16
C PHE A 857 13.48 -29.62 4.82
N TYR A 858 14.73 -30.01 4.63
CA TYR A 858 15.33 -31.23 5.19
C TYR A 858 15.13 -31.35 6.72
N PRO A 859 15.24 -30.28 7.54
CA PRO A 859 14.90 -30.36 8.96
C PRO A 859 13.45 -30.78 9.20
N ARG A 860 12.48 -30.14 8.53
CA ARG A 860 11.02 -30.41 8.68
C ARG A 860 10.59 -31.76 8.10
N VAL A 861 11.21 -32.16 7.00
CA VAL A 861 11.04 -33.48 6.38
C VAL A 861 11.47 -34.57 7.35
N LYS A 862 12.70 -34.44 7.90
CA LYS A 862 13.26 -35.36 8.88
C LYS A 862 12.50 -35.33 10.20
N GLU A 863 11.99 -34.17 10.60
CA GLU A 863 11.13 -33.96 11.76
C GLU A 863 9.78 -34.69 11.62
N LYS A 864 9.18 -34.70 10.43
CA LYS A 864 8.01 -35.55 10.12
C LYS A 864 8.35 -37.01 9.77
N GLY A 865 9.61 -37.41 9.75
CA GLY A 865 10.02 -38.75 9.29
C GLY A 865 9.80 -39.03 7.79
N LEU A 866 9.48 -38.02 6.99
CA LEU A 866 9.24 -38.14 5.55
C LEU A 866 10.55 -38.40 4.79
N THR A 867 10.44 -39.07 3.64
CA THR A 867 11.56 -39.14 2.68
C THR A 867 11.45 -38.00 1.68
N LEU A 868 12.46 -37.13 1.60
CA LEU A 868 12.58 -36.14 0.50
C LEU A 868 13.51 -36.69 -0.59
N ARG A 869 13.00 -36.76 -1.83
CA ARG A 869 13.78 -37.15 -3.02
C ARG A 869 13.93 -35.96 -3.96
N SER A 870 15.09 -35.84 -4.60
CA SER A 870 15.33 -34.86 -5.67
C SER A 870 15.92 -35.55 -6.91
N GLU A 871 15.25 -35.44 -8.06
CA GLU A 871 15.70 -35.96 -9.35
C GLU A 871 15.81 -34.81 -10.36
N ALA A 872 16.89 -34.79 -11.14
CA ALA A 872 17.09 -33.83 -12.22
C ALA A 872 17.54 -34.55 -13.48
N ASP A 873 16.84 -34.30 -14.59
CA ASP A 873 17.13 -34.88 -15.89
C ASP A 873 18.57 -34.52 -16.35
N PRO A 874 19.42 -35.52 -16.69
CA PRO A 874 20.79 -35.29 -17.14
C PRO A 874 20.93 -34.40 -18.38
N GLU A 875 19.89 -34.27 -19.20
CA GLU A 875 19.91 -33.44 -20.42
C GLU A 875 19.73 -31.93 -20.11
N ILE A 876 19.37 -31.55 -18.88
CA ILE A 876 19.24 -30.14 -18.46
C ILE A 876 20.65 -29.50 -18.37
N PRO A 877 20.91 -28.38 -19.08
CA PRO A 877 22.18 -27.65 -18.98
C PRO A 877 22.51 -27.18 -17.56
N GLY A 878 23.80 -27.10 -17.23
CA GLY A 878 24.26 -26.71 -15.89
C GLY A 878 23.97 -25.25 -15.50
N LEU A 879 23.66 -24.38 -16.46
CA LEU A 879 23.17 -23.02 -16.23
C LEU A 879 22.07 -22.69 -17.24
N VAL A 880 20.94 -22.18 -16.76
CA VAL A 880 19.83 -21.66 -17.58
C VAL A 880 19.47 -20.25 -17.11
N ILE A 881 18.91 -19.42 -17.99
CA ILE A 881 18.53 -18.05 -17.64
C ILE A 881 17.12 -18.03 -17.03
N THR A 882 17.00 -17.65 -15.75
CA THR A 882 15.72 -17.52 -15.01
C THR A 882 15.90 -16.66 -13.74
N ASP A 883 14.81 -16.34 -13.02
CA ASP A 883 14.87 -15.64 -11.73
C ASP A 883 15.00 -16.64 -10.58
N GLU A 884 16.18 -16.69 -9.94
CA GLU A 884 16.44 -17.63 -8.85
C GLU A 884 15.52 -17.41 -7.64
N ILE A 885 15.20 -16.16 -7.33
CA ILE A 885 14.42 -15.78 -6.16
C ILE A 885 12.97 -16.22 -6.35
N ARG A 886 12.38 -16.03 -7.55
CA ARG A 886 10.99 -16.45 -7.83
C ARG A 886 10.87 -17.95 -8.05
N LEU A 887 11.81 -18.59 -8.75
CA LEU A 887 11.84 -20.04 -8.86
C LEU A 887 11.94 -20.70 -7.48
N ARG A 888 12.81 -20.19 -6.60
CA ARG A 888 12.91 -20.60 -5.20
C ARG A 888 11.62 -20.29 -4.43
N GLN A 889 10.99 -19.13 -4.60
CA GLN A 889 9.73 -18.77 -3.94
C GLN A 889 8.57 -19.73 -4.33
N ILE A 890 8.48 -20.13 -5.60
CA ILE A 890 7.53 -21.14 -6.08
C ILE A 890 7.82 -22.50 -5.45
N LEU A 891 9.07 -22.99 -5.55
CA LEU A 891 9.47 -24.30 -5.03
C LEU A 891 9.32 -24.40 -3.51
N VAL A 892 9.73 -23.38 -2.75
CA VAL A 892 9.58 -23.33 -1.28
C VAL A 892 8.12 -23.42 -0.86
N ASN A 893 7.22 -22.84 -1.64
CA ASN A 893 5.79 -22.85 -1.38
C ASN A 893 5.15 -24.21 -1.74
N LEU A 894 5.48 -24.79 -2.90
CA LEU A 894 4.97 -26.12 -3.29
C LEU A 894 5.52 -27.24 -2.40
N VAL A 895 6.83 -27.28 -2.15
CA VAL A 895 7.47 -28.23 -1.22
C VAL A 895 6.99 -27.99 0.21
N GLY A 896 6.79 -26.72 0.60
CA GLY A 896 6.21 -26.38 1.89
C GLY A 896 4.80 -26.90 2.08
N ASN A 897 3.95 -26.88 1.05
CA ASN A 897 2.62 -27.47 1.08
C ASN A 897 2.68 -29.00 1.08
N ALA A 898 3.52 -29.63 0.25
CA ALA A 898 3.72 -31.08 0.26
C ALA A 898 4.12 -31.60 1.66
N VAL A 899 5.19 -31.04 2.24
CA VAL A 899 5.65 -31.38 3.60
C VAL A 899 4.60 -31.06 4.68
N LYS A 900 3.67 -30.12 4.43
CA LYS A 900 2.59 -29.79 5.36
C LYS A 900 1.45 -30.81 5.32
N PHE A 901 1.02 -31.22 4.13
CA PHE A 901 -0.17 -32.07 3.91
C PHE A 901 0.14 -33.58 3.79
N THR A 902 1.39 -33.96 3.57
CA THR A 902 1.88 -35.33 3.83
C THR A 902 2.22 -35.48 5.32
N GLU A 903 1.68 -36.50 5.97
CA GLU A 903 2.03 -36.90 7.34
C GLU A 903 2.99 -38.10 7.36
N GLU A 904 2.80 -39.08 6.45
CA GLU A 904 3.70 -40.22 6.24
C GLU A 904 4.02 -40.42 4.75
N GLY A 905 5.17 -41.05 4.46
CA GLY A 905 5.59 -41.41 3.10
C GLY A 905 6.69 -40.52 2.53
N GLU A 906 6.51 -40.00 1.32
CA GLU A 906 7.55 -39.26 0.61
C GLU A 906 7.09 -38.03 -0.15
N VAL A 907 8.00 -37.05 -0.21
CA VAL A 907 7.91 -35.86 -1.05
C VAL A 907 9.02 -35.97 -2.11
N GLY A 908 8.65 -35.86 -3.38
CA GLY A 908 9.57 -35.86 -4.50
C GLY A 908 9.61 -34.48 -5.15
N ILE A 909 10.81 -34.03 -5.52
CA ILE A 909 11.02 -32.93 -6.46
C ILE A 909 11.68 -33.53 -7.69
N SER A 910 11.05 -33.45 -8.86
CA SER A 910 11.69 -33.81 -10.12
C SER A 910 11.69 -32.63 -11.08
N VAL A 911 12.77 -32.48 -11.86
CA VAL A 911 12.81 -31.54 -13.00
C VAL A 911 13.21 -32.27 -14.28
N LYS A 912 12.44 -32.06 -15.34
CA LYS A 912 12.51 -32.78 -16.62
C LYS A 912 12.46 -31.80 -17.79
N LEU A 913 13.14 -32.15 -18.89
CA LEU A 913 13.11 -31.37 -20.13
C LEU A 913 11.88 -31.78 -20.95
N GLU A 914 10.98 -30.84 -21.28
CA GLU A 914 9.87 -31.11 -22.21
C GLU A 914 10.25 -30.81 -23.68
N PRO A 915 9.76 -31.61 -24.65
CA PRO A 915 10.18 -31.53 -26.05
C PRO A 915 9.61 -30.31 -26.78
N VAL A 916 10.41 -29.24 -26.86
CA VAL A 916 10.07 -27.97 -27.53
C VAL A 916 9.98 -28.13 -29.06
N ARG A 917 9.06 -27.39 -29.70
CA ARG A 917 8.84 -27.42 -31.16
C ARG A 917 9.67 -26.41 -31.95
N GLU A 918 10.26 -25.43 -31.28
CA GLU A 918 10.99 -24.31 -31.89
C GLU A 918 12.46 -24.30 -31.43
N PRO A 919 13.42 -23.95 -32.31
CA PRO A 919 14.84 -23.97 -31.98
C PRO A 919 15.29 -22.67 -31.30
N GLY A 920 15.29 -22.64 -29.97
CA GLY A 920 15.90 -21.52 -29.23
C GLY A 920 15.68 -21.56 -27.71
N SER A 921 14.55 -22.09 -27.26
CA SER A 921 14.19 -22.20 -25.85
C SER A 921 14.06 -23.66 -25.39
N MET A 922 14.02 -23.84 -24.08
CA MET A 922 13.82 -25.11 -23.39
C MET A 922 12.66 -24.94 -22.40
N ILE A 923 11.74 -25.90 -22.35
CA ILE A 923 10.71 -25.94 -21.32
C ILE A 923 11.20 -26.89 -20.23
N LEU A 924 11.34 -26.37 -19.01
CA LEU A 924 11.62 -27.19 -17.82
C LEU A 924 10.30 -27.41 -17.09
N ARG A 925 9.89 -28.68 -16.97
CA ARG A 925 8.80 -29.10 -16.07
C ARG A 925 9.38 -29.47 -14.73
N PHE A 926 8.99 -28.74 -13.69
CA PHE A 926 9.19 -29.08 -12.29
C PHE A 926 7.93 -29.77 -11.79
N SER A 927 8.06 -30.91 -11.12
CA SER A 927 6.97 -31.63 -10.48
C SER A 927 7.33 -31.88 -9.02
N VAL A 928 6.51 -31.35 -8.10
CA VAL A 928 6.56 -31.65 -6.66
C VAL A 928 5.46 -32.69 -6.38
N THR A 929 5.86 -33.93 -6.12
CA THR A 929 4.96 -35.04 -5.79
C THR A 929 4.91 -35.25 -4.28
N ASP A 930 3.73 -35.53 -3.75
CA ASP A 930 3.49 -35.77 -2.33
C ASP A 930 2.56 -36.98 -2.14
N THR A 931 2.81 -37.83 -1.13
CA THR A 931 1.97 -38.99 -0.79
C THR A 931 1.00 -38.69 0.36
N GLY A 932 0.51 -37.46 0.45
CA GLY A 932 -0.39 -37.00 1.50
C GLY A 932 -1.86 -37.30 1.21
N ILE A 933 -2.74 -36.52 1.84
CA ILE A 933 -4.21 -36.69 1.79
C ILE A 933 -4.84 -36.59 0.38
N GLY A 934 -4.10 -36.11 -0.62
CA GLY A 934 -4.62 -35.80 -1.95
C GLY A 934 -5.71 -34.72 -1.92
N ILE A 935 -6.34 -34.49 -3.08
CA ILE A 935 -7.31 -33.40 -3.27
C ILE A 935 -8.48 -33.88 -4.12
N PRO A 936 -9.74 -33.81 -3.63
CA PRO A 936 -10.92 -34.20 -4.40
C PRO A 936 -11.03 -33.42 -5.71
N GLN A 937 -11.38 -34.09 -6.81
CA GLN A 937 -11.40 -33.53 -8.17
C GLN A 937 -12.24 -32.24 -8.26
N ASP A 938 -13.40 -32.21 -7.61
CA ASP A 938 -14.30 -31.05 -7.52
C ASP A 938 -13.59 -29.81 -6.93
N SER A 939 -12.68 -30.03 -5.97
CA SER A 939 -12.00 -28.98 -5.21
C SER A 939 -10.71 -28.47 -5.88
N GLN A 940 -10.10 -29.22 -6.79
CA GLN A 940 -8.86 -28.83 -7.47
C GLN A 940 -8.99 -27.50 -8.23
N SER A 941 -10.19 -27.21 -8.76
CA SER A 941 -10.52 -25.94 -9.44
C SER A 941 -10.44 -24.68 -8.56
N LEU A 942 -10.42 -24.84 -7.23
CA LEU A 942 -10.42 -23.74 -6.26
C LEU A 942 -9.03 -23.43 -5.69
N LEU A 943 -8.04 -24.30 -5.88
CA LEU A 943 -6.72 -24.22 -5.21
C LEU A 943 -5.91 -22.96 -5.55
N PHE A 944 -5.98 -22.51 -6.80
CA PHE A 944 -5.20 -21.38 -7.30
C PHE A 944 -5.98 -20.04 -7.27
N GLN A 945 -7.02 -19.95 -6.44
CA GLN A 945 -7.80 -18.73 -6.21
C GLN A 945 -7.36 -18.06 -4.90
N SER A 946 -7.23 -16.73 -4.90
CA SER A 946 -6.77 -15.98 -3.73
C SER A 946 -7.71 -16.14 -2.52
N PHE A 947 -7.13 -16.35 -1.33
CA PHE A 947 -7.84 -16.59 -0.07
C PHE A 947 -8.69 -17.88 -0.03
N SER A 948 -8.56 -18.76 -1.04
CA SER A 948 -9.23 -20.05 -1.08
C SER A 948 -8.62 -21.03 -0.07
N GLN A 949 -9.47 -21.75 0.66
CA GLN A 949 -9.07 -22.72 1.69
C GLN A 949 -10.07 -23.89 1.73
N LEU A 950 -9.56 -25.13 1.72
CA LEU A 950 -10.40 -26.33 1.66
C LEU A 950 -10.89 -26.75 3.05
N HIS A 951 -12.18 -26.54 3.30
CA HIS A 951 -12.98 -27.04 4.43
C HIS A 951 -12.58 -26.56 5.86
N PRO A 952 -13.55 -26.14 6.71
CA PRO A 952 -13.27 -25.61 8.06
C PRO A 952 -12.56 -26.56 9.03
N SER A 953 -12.58 -27.87 8.76
CA SER A 953 -11.88 -28.91 9.55
C SER A 953 -10.37 -28.88 9.34
N ILE A 954 -9.90 -28.74 8.09
CA ILE A 954 -8.47 -28.70 7.74
C ILE A 954 -7.86 -27.37 8.21
N ASN A 955 -8.61 -26.26 8.06
CA ASN A 955 -8.19 -24.93 8.48
C ASN A 955 -7.85 -24.84 9.98
N ARG A 956 -8.54 -25.62 10.85
CA ARG A 956 -8.24 -25.67 12.29
C ARG A 956 -6.93 -26.38 12.65
N LYS A 957 -6.47 -27.34 11.84
CA LYS A 957 -5.23 -28.09 12.11
C LYS A 957 -4.00 -27.42 11.49
N TYR A 958 -4.14 -26.80 10.32
CA TYR A 958 -2.98 -26.41 9.50
C TYR A 958 -2.82 -24.89 9.23
N GLY A 959 -3.87 -24.09 9.35
CA GLY A 959 -3.84 -22.63 9.17
C GLY A 959 -3.30 -22.09 7.83
N GLY A 960 -3.28 -20.77 7.67
CA GLY A 960 -2.68 -20.08 6.51
C GLY A 960 -3.50 -18.90 6.01
N THR A 961 -2.95 -18.16 5.04
CA THR A 961 -3.58 -17.01 4.37
C THR A 961 -4.47 -17.39 3.19
N GLY A 962 -4.25 -18.56 2.59
CA GLY A 962 -4.83 -18.92 1.27
C GLY A 962 -4.24 -18.12 0.11
N LEU A 963 -3.10 -17.42 0.29
CA LEU A 963 -2.43 -16.67 -0.77
C LEU A 963 -1.33 -17.48 -1.47
N GLY A 964 -0.69 -18.42 -0.78
CA GLY A 964 0.45 -19.20 -1.28
C GLY A 964 0.29 -19.72 -2.72
N LEU A 965 -0.67 -20.60 -3.00
CA LEU A 965 -0.83 -21.18 -4.34
C LEU A 965 -1.20 -20.13 -5.41
N ALA A 966 -1.94 -19.06 -5.05
CA ALA A 966 -2.23 -17.96 -5.96
C ALA A 966 -0.98 -17.13 -6.30
N ILE A 967 -0.09 -16.89 -5.33
CA ILE A 967 1.23 -16.27 -5.54
C ILE A 967 2.09 -17.16 -6.43
N SER A 968 2.23 -18.47 -6.13
CA SER A 968 3.01 -19.39 -6.99
C SER A 968 2.49 -19.42 -8.42
N LYS A 969 1.16 -19.47 -8.62
CA LYS A 969 0.57 -19.38 -9.97
C LYS A 969 0.98 -18.11 -10.69
N LYS A 970 0.90 -16.95 -10.02
CA LYS A 970 1.26 -15.67 -10.63
C LYS A 970 2.75 -15.52 -10.91
N LEU A 971 3.62 -16.08 -10.06
CA LEU A 971 5.06 -16.11 -10.31
C LEU A 971 5.41 -17.03 -11.49
N VAL A 972 4.69 -18.15 -11.66
CA VAL A 972 4.81 -19.02 -12.84
C VAL A 972 4.30 -18.31 -14.10
N GLU A 973 3.15 -17.63 -14.04
CA GLU A 973 2.62 -16.80 -15.14
C GLU A 973 3.56 -15.65 -15.54
N LEU A 974 4.34 -15.10 -14.60
CA LEU A 974 5.38 -14.10 -14.88
C LEU A 974 6.63 -14.71 -15.54
N LEU A 975 6.95 -15.98 -15.27
CA LEU A 975 8.06 -16.73 -15.86
C LEU A 975 7.67 -17.44 -17.18
N ASP A 976 6.69 -16.87 -17.90
CA ASP A 976 6.07 -17.40 -19.14
C ASP A 976 5.67 -18.89 -19.04
N GLY A 977 5.31 -19.33 -17.84
CA GLY A 977 5.04 -20.72 -17.48
C GLY A 977 3.57 -21.06 -17.24
N ALA A 978 3.28 -22.34 -16.98
CA ALA A 978 1.98 -22.82 -16.57
C ALA A 978 2.08 -23.71 -15.32
N ILE A 979 1.15 -23.57 -14.36
CA ILE A 979 1.05 -24.40 -13.16
C ILE A 979 -0.21 -25.27 -13.19
N GLY A 980 -0.13 -26.48 -12.67
CA GLY A 980 -1.23 -27.43 -12.54
C GLY A 980 -1.10 -28.33 -11.32
N VAL A 981 -2.07 -29.21 -11.16
CA VAL A 981 -2.05 -30.29 -10.17
C VAL A 981 -2.76 -31.51 -10.75
N ASP A 982 -2.15 -32.67 -10.63
CA ASP A 982 -2.79 -33.97 -10.84
C ASP A 982 -2.86 -34.65 -9.46
N SER A 983 -4.05 -35.02 -8.98
CA SER A 983 -4.21 -35.56 -7.62
C SER A 983 -5.42 -36.50 -7.50
N THR A 984 -5.30 -37.50 -6.63
CA THR A 984 -6.37 -38.40 -6.20
C THR A 984 -6.48 -38.34 -4.68
N GLU A 985 -7.70 -38.20 -4.16
CA GLU A 985 -8.00 -38.27 -2.72
C GLU A 985 -7.47 -39.60 -2.11
N ASP A 986 -6.82 -39.51 -0.94
CA ASP A 986 -6.11 -40.60 -0.24
C ASP A 986 -4.94 -41.29 -0.99
N GLU A 987 -4.55 -40.86 -2.21
CA GLU A 987 -3.34 -41.37 -2.91
C GLU A 987 -2.21 -40.32 -3.06
N GLY A 988 -2.50 -39.03 -2.92
CA GLY A 988 -1.51 -37.93 -2.97
C GLY A 988 -1.70 -36.92 -4.10
N SER A 989 -0.68 -36.11 -4.36
CA SER A 989 -0.71 -35.01 -5.37
C SER A 989 0.61 -34.85 -6.12
N GLU A 990 0.55 -34.58 -7.42
CA GLU A 990 1.64 -33.97 -8.20
C GLU A 990 1.27 -32.51 -8.48
N PHE A 991 1.89 -31.57 -7.77
CA PHE A 991 1.89 -30.15 -8.14
C PHE A 991 3.02 -29.88 -9.12
N TYR A 992 2.69 -29.60 -10.38
CA TYR A 992 3.67 -29.37 -11.43
C TYR A 992 3.58 -27.96 -11.99
N PHE A 993 4.73 -27.42 -12.41
CA PHE A 993 4.79 -26.20 -13.21
C PHE A 993 5.85 -26.28 -14.30
N THR A 994 5.58 -25.65 -15.43
CA THR A 994 6.56 -25.39 -16.48
C THR A 994 7.11 -23.97 -16.34
N ILE A 995 8.35 -23.76 -16.76
CA ILE A 995 8.89 -22.44 -17.12
C ILE A 995 9.64 -22.55 -18.45
N GLU A 996 9.61 -21.49 -19.24
CA GLU A 996 10.45 -21.35 -20.43
C GLU A 996 11.80 -20.75 -20.02
N VAL A 997 12.91 -21.39 -20.42
CA VAL A 997 14.27 -20.95 -20.09
C VAL A 997 15.18 -21.00 -21.31
N MET A 998 16.19 -20.14 -21.31
CA MET A 998 17.23 -20.11 -22.35
C MET A 998 18.50 -20.82 -21.84
N PRO A 999 19.15 -21.69 -22.65
CA PRO A 999 20.41 -22.32 -22.27
C PRO A 999 21.55 -21.28 -22.28
N SER A 1000 22.34 -21.21 -21.20
CA SER A 1000 23.50 -20.33 -21.11
C SER A 1000 24.67 -20.91 -21.92
N GLY A 1001 24.81 -20.49 -23.18
CA GLY A 1001 25.73 -21.09 -24.14
C GLY A 1001 27.19 -20.60 -24.09
N GLU A 1002 28.02 -21.14 -23.20
CA GLU A 1002 29.44 -21.42 -23.52
C GLU A 1002 30.09 -22.51 -22.63
N VAL A 1003 31.38 -22.80 -22.84
CA VAL A 1003 32.00 -24.12 -22.56
C VAL A 1003 32.85 -24.17 -21.28
N ALA A 1004 32.82 -25.33 -20.61
CA ALA A 1004 33.57 -25.64 -19.39
C ALA A 1004 35.11 -25.50 -19.50
N ARG A 1005 35.76 -25.28 -18.35
CA ARG A 1005 37.21 -25.48 -18.14
C ARG A 1005 37.48 -26.60 -17.12
N PRO A 1006 38.64 -27.29 -17.17
CA PRO A 1006 38.87 -28.50 -16.38
C PRO A 1006 39.37 -28.23 -14.95
N PRO A 1007 39.15 -29.15 -13.99
CA PRO A 1007 39.69 -29.09 -12.63
C PRO A 1007 41.10 -29.67 -12.51
N LEU A 1008 41.85 -29.27 -11.47
CA LEU A 1008 42.99 -29.95 -10.81
C LEU A 1008 43.67 -28.96 -9.84
N PRO A 1009 44.28 -29.39 -8.71
CA PRO A 1009 43.87 -30.45 -7.77
C PRO A 1009 43.71 -29.93 -6.31
N LEU A 1010 43.06 -30.72 -5.45
CA LEU A 1010 43.26 -30.64 -3.99
C LEU A 1010 44.56 -31.36 -3.61
N GLU A 1011 45.22 -30.92 -2.55
CA GLU A 1011 45.92 -31.82 -1.64
C GLU A 1011 45.78 -31.35 -0.18
N ILE A 1012 45.93 -32.27 0.77
CA ILE A 1012 45.47 -32.19 2.16
C ILE A 1012 46.69 -32.17 3.10
N LEU A 1013 46.56 -31.62 4.32
CA LEU A 1013 47.22 -32.03 5.58
C LEU A 1013 46.88 -30.99 6.69
N ALA A 1014 46.93 -31.28 7.99
CA ALA A 1014 46.25 -32.28 8.82
C ALA A 1014 46.65 -32.05 10.30
N ALA A 1015 45.77 -32.44 11.24
CA ALA A 1015 46.06 -32.81 12.64
C ALA A 1015 46.73 -31.79 13.62
N GLU A 1016 45.96 -31.48 14.67
CA GLU A 1016 46.29 -31.62 16.11
C GLU A 1016 47.42 -30.83 16.81
N GLU A 1017 47.07 -30.37 18.02
CA GLU A 1017 47.89 -29.99 19.19
C GLU A 1017 49.23 -29.22 19.01
N TYR A 1018 49.33 -28.06 19.68
CA TYR A 1018 50.24 -27.96 20.85
C TYR A 1018 49.80 -26.86 21.84
N LYS A 1019 50.08 -27.06 23.14
CA LYS A 1019 49.74 -26.13 24.23
C LYS A 1019 50.90 -25.21 24.64
N ASN A 1020 50.53 -24.14 25.35
CA ASN A 1020 51.33 -23.27 26.22
C ASN A 1020 52.09 -22.12 25.54
N GLY A 1021 51.94 -20.90 26.08
CA GLY A 1021 52.71 -19.73 25.63
C GLY A 1021 52.21 -18.40 26.21
N ILE A 1022 52.23 -18.25 27.54
CA ILE A 1022 51.82 -17.01 28.24
C ILE A 1022 52.57 -15.79 27.66
N PHE A 1023 51.84 -14.76 27.27
CA PHE A 1023 52.27 -13.38 27.49
C PHE A 1023 51.11 -12.57 28.10
N ASP A 1024 51.45 -11.89 29.18
CA ASP A 1024 50.60 -11.06 30.03
C ASP A 1024 50.89 -9.57 29.73
N MET A 1025 49.95 -8.66 30.07
CA MET A 1025 50.04 -7.19 30.25
C MET A 1025 48.74 -6.49 29.83
N ASP A 1026 48.09 -5.79 30.77
CA ASP A 1026 46.82 -5.08 30.58
C ASP A 1026 46.87 -3.88 29.61
N TYR A 1027 45.80 -3.70 28.81
CA TYR A 1027 44.88 -2.54 28.81
C TYR A 1027 43.61 -2.94 27.99
N PRO A 1028 42.45 -2.25 28.12
CA PRO A 1028 41.17 -2.83 27.71
C PRO A 1028 40.91 -2.74 26.20
N GLU A 1029 41.01 -3.87 25.50
CA GLU A 1029 40.45 -4.03 24.16
C GLU A 1029 38.97 -4.43 24.25
N GLY A 1030 38.14 -3.95 23.31
CA GLY A 1030 36.86 -4.59 23.03
C GLY A 1030 37.07 -5.96 22.38
N GLN A 1031 36.02 -6.75 22.21
CA GLN A 1031 36.11 -8.19 21.88
C GLN A 1031 37.01 -8.56 20.68
N TYR A 1032 37.31 -7.62 19.77
CA TYR A 1032 38.16 -7.82 18.61
C TYR A 1032 39.31 -6.80 18.48
N GLY A 1033 39.44 -5.84 19.40
CA GLY A 1033 40.47 -4.79 19.37
C GLY A 1033 40.01 -3.46 20.00
N PRO A 1034 40.90 -2.49 20.21
CA PRO A 1034 40.57 -1.16 20.69
C PRO A 1034 40.19 -0.28 19.50
N LEU A 1035 39.06 0.41 19.61
CA LEU A 1035 38.50 1.28 18.57
C LEU A 1035 37.93 2.54 19.22
N SER A 1036 37.87 3.65 18.48
CA SER A 1036 37.33 4.96 18.85
C SER A 1036 36.12 5.28 17.98
N ILE A 1037 34.95 5.52 18.57
CA ILE A 1037 33.70 5.34 17.81
C ILE A 1037 32.58 6.34 18.15
N LEU A 1038 31.79 6.68 17.14
CA LEU A 1038 30.55 7.45 17.18
C LEU A 1038 29.33 6.60 16.78
N ILE A 1039 28.13 7.04 17.16
CA ILE A 1039 26.85 6.63 16.58
C ILE A 1039 26.08 7.88 16.16
N ALA A 1040 25.47 7.87 14.98
CA ALA A 1040 24.44 8.79 14.57
C ALA A 1040 23.17 7.99 14.20
N GLU A 1041 22.10 8.27 14.94
CA GLU A 1041 20.78 7.63 14.85
C GLU A 1041 19.82 8.55 15.63
N ASP A 1042 18.70 8.95 15.03
CA ASP A 1042 17.76 9.86 15.68
C ASP A 1042 16.72 9.11 16.54
N HIS A 1043 16.34 7.89 16.12
CA HIS A 1043 15.31 7.11 16.79
C HIS A 1043 15.84 6.50 18.11
N PRO A 1044 15.29 6.89 19.29
CA PRO A 1044 15.91 6.60 20.57
C PRO A 1044 15.92 5.12 20.94
N VAL A 1045 14.99 4.32 20.41
CA VAL A 1045 14.96 2.85 20.64
C VAL A 1045 16.10 2.17 19.88
N ASN A 1046 16.31 2.55 18.63
CA ASN A 1046 17.39 2.03 17.80
C ASN A 1046 18.73 2.43 18.40
N LEU A 1047 18.91 3.72 18.74
CA LEU A 1047 20.10 4.23 19.41
C LEU A 1047 20.40 3.46 20.70
N HIS A 1048 19.40 3.14 21.52
CA HIS A 1048 19.60 2.37 22.75
C HIS A 1048 19.98 0.91 22.47
N LEU A 1049 19.32 0.25 21.51
CA LEU A 1049 19.68 -1.10 21.03
C LEU A 1049 21.14 -1.15 20.56
N LEU A 1050 21.53 -0.13 19.78
CA LEU A 1050 22.85 0.07 19.21
C LEU A 1050 23.90 0.24 20.33
N GLN A 1051 23.66 1.14 21.28
CA GLN A 1051 24.51 1.28 22.48
C GLN A 1051 24.53 0.03 23.40
N LYS A 1052 23.48 -0.81 23.40
CA LYS A 1052 23.39 -1.98 24.28
C LYS A 1052 24.13 -3.19 23.77
N TYR A 1053 24.07 -3.48 22.47
CA TYR A 1053 24.89 -4.54 21.88
C TYR A 1053 26.39 -4.24 22.03
N LEU A 1054 26.75 -2.95 22.18
CA LEU A 1054 28.13 -2.46 22.26
C LEU A 1054 28.81 -2.73 23.59
N ASN A 1055 28.20 -2.16 24.62
CA ASN A 1055 28.73 -2.22 25.97
C ASN A 1055 28.79 -3.68 26.47
N LYS A 1056 27.97 -4.58 25.89
CA LYS A 1056 28.04 -6.04 26.11
C LYS A 1056 29.39 -6.67 25.72
N ARG A 1057 30.17 -6.06 24.84
CA ARG A 1057 31.38 -6.65 24.23
C ARG A 1057 32.59 -5.71 24.25
N GLY A 1058 32.58 -4.75 25.19
CA GLY A 1058 33.76 -3.95 25.59
C GLY A 1058 33.93 -2.61 24.87
N TYR A 1059 33.02 -2.23 23.98
CA TYR A 1059 33.12 -1.00 23.20
C TYR A 1059 32.26 0.15 23.75
N THR A 1060 32.72 1.39 23.52
CA THR A 1060 32.01 2.62 23.89
C THR A 1060 31.77 3.50 22.66
N SER A 1061 30.61 4.16 22.60
CA SER A 1061 30.22 5.07 21.50
C SER A 1061 29.97 6.48 22.03
N ASP A 1062 30.54 7.48 21.37
CA ASP A 1062 29.99 8.84 21.36
C ASP A 1062 28.67 8.85 20.55
N VAL A 1063 27.84 9.90 20.64
CA VAL A 1063 26.51 9.96 19.98
C VAL A 1063 26.23 11.30 19.31
N ALA A 1064 25.60 11.24 18.14
CA ALA A 1064 24.92 12.29 17.42
C ALA A 1064 23.45 11.88 17.15
N LEU A 1065 22.54 12.86 17.09
CA LEU A 1065 21.10 12.63 16.88
C LEU A 1065 20.61 13.15 15.51
N ASN A 1066 21.56 13.40 14.60
CA ASN A 1066 21.37 13.81 13.20
C ASN A 1066 22.73 13.85 12.50
N GLY A 1067 22.70 13.92 11.16
CA GLY A 1067 23.90 14.00 10.36
C GLY A 1067 24.77 15.24 10.62
N GLU A 1068 24.20 16.40 10.95
CA GLU A 1068 25.00 17.62 11.17
C GLU A 1068 25.86 17.50 12.44
N GLN A 1069 25.30 16.93 13.51
CA GLN A 1069 26.05 16.56 14.71
C GLN A 1069 27.12 15.51 14.42
N ALA A 1070 26.85 14.55 13.53
CA ALA A 1070 27.82 13.52 13.16
C ALA A 1070 29.01 14.11 12.39
N VAL A 1071 28.77 15.00 11.42
CA VAL A 1071 29.81 15.78 10.74
C VAL A 1071 30.63 16.57 11.74
N HIS A 1072 29.98 17.30 12.65
CA HIS A 1072 30.69 18.09 13.65
C HIS A 1072 31.56 17.22 14.56
N ALA A 1073 31.06 16.05 14.98
CA ALA A 1073 31.80 15.10 15.79
C ALA A 1073 33.03 14.54 15.05
N VAL A 1074 32.88 14.06 13.80
CA VAL A 1074 34.00 13.50 13.01
C VAL A 1074 35.07 14.55 12.68
N LEU A 1075 34.68 15.82 12.48
CA LEU A 1075 35.62 16.91 12.26
C LEU A 1075 36.32 17.43 13.53
N THR A 1076 35.84 17.07 14.72
CA THR A 1076 36.41 17.51 16.01
C THR A 1076 37.15 16.40 16.77
N ARG A 1077 36.82 15.14 16.52
CA ARG A 1077 37.46 13.96 17.12
C ARG A 1077 37.75 12.91 16.05
N GLN A 1078 38.96 12.36 16.06
CA GLN A 1078 39.24 11.15 15.31
C GLN A 1078 38.51 9.97 15.96
N TYR A 1079 37.54 9.48 15.22
CA TYR A 1079 37.06 8.13 15.34
C TYR A 1079 37.83 7.26 14.36
N ASP A 1080 37.95 5.98 14.68
CA ASP A 1080 38.12 4.97 13.65
C ASP A 1080 36.78 4.82 12.88
N LEU A 1081 35.64 5.03 13.55
CA LEU A 1081 34.37 4.36 13.26
C LEU A 1081 33.13 5.24 13.58
N VAL A 1082 32.00 5.14 12.86
CA VAL A 1082 30.74 5.87 13.20
C VAL A 1082 29.44 5.13 12.75
N PHE A 1083 28.36 4.92 13.52
CA PHE A 1083 27.04 4.61 12.88
C PHE A 1083 26.43 5.86 12.26
N MET A 1084 25.58 5.78 11.23
CA MET A 1084 24.91 7.00 10.69
C MET A 1084 23.60 6.71 9.96
N ASP A 1085 22.51 6.39 10.66
CA ASP A 1085 21.19 6.08 10.08
C ASP A 1085 20.76 6.84 8.79
N ILE A 1086 19.98 6.20 7.91
CA ILE A 1086 19.39 6.82 6.70
C ILE A 1086 18.70 8.13 7.08
N GLN A 1087 17.53 7.98 7.73
CA GLN A 1087 16.44 8.95 7.64
C GLN A 1087 16.50 9.96 8.78
N MET A 1088 17.71 10.48 9.02
CA MET A 1088 17.94 11.45 10.08
C MET A 1088 17.40 12.84 9.72
N PRO A 1089 16.77 13.55 10.68
CA PRO A 1089 16.31 14.93 10.50
C PRO A 1089 17.49 15.91 10.43
N VAL A 1090 17.21 17.14 9.96
CA VAL A 1090 18.17 18.24 9.73
C VAL A 1090 19.18 17.96 8.61
N LEU A 1091 19.87 16.82 8.65
CA LEU A 1091 20.82 16.39 7.64
C LEU A 1091 20.83 14.86 7.58
N ASP A 1092 20.44 14.36 6.39
CA ASP A 1092 20.32 12.95 6.02
C ASP A 1092 21.69 12.25 5.95
N GLY A 1093 21.73 10.92 6.15
CA GLY A 1093 22.97 10.15 6.22
C GLY A 1093 23.90 10.26 4.98
N ILE A 1094 23.33 10.41 3.77
CA ILE A 1094 24.09 10.67 2.54
C ILE A 1094 24.78 12.02 2.67
N GLU A 1095 23.97 13.06 2.86
CA GLU A 1095 24.42 14.43 2.65
C GLU A 1095 25.33 14.89 3.80
N ALA A 1096 25.06 14.40 5.01
CA ALA A 1096 25.95 14.55 6.16
C ALA A 1096 27.36 14.14 5.78
N THR A 1097 27.48 12.92 5.29
CA THR A 1097 28.77 12.29 5.25
C THR A 1097 29.46 12.54 3.92
N GLY A 1098 28.74 12.96 2.87
CA GLY A 1098 29.30 13.66 1.72
C GLY A 1098 30.36 14.67 2.16
N ARG A 1099 29.98 15.52 3.12
CA ARG A 1099 30.83 16.54 3.73
C ARG A 1099 32.01 15.95 4.55
N ILE A 1100 31.91 14.70 5.01
CA ILE A 1100 33.00 13.99 5.73
C ILE A 1100 34.08 13.48 4.76
N ARG A 1101 33.82 12.93 3.55
CA ARG A 1101 34.96 12.69 2.60
C ARG A 1101 35.54 13.96 2.05
N GLU A 1102 34.71 14.96 1.75
CA GLU A 1102 35.20 16.26 1.28
C GLU A 1102 36.22 16.89 2.25
N ALA A 1103 36.11 16.58 3.56
CA ALA A 1103 37.01 17.10 4.59
C ALA A 1103 38.11 16.12 5.07
N MET A 1104 37.82 14.82 5.21
CA MET A 1104 38.68 13.85 5.91
C MET A 1104 39.31 12.80 4.99
N GLY A 1105 38.84 12.68 3.74
CA GLY A 1105 39.11 11.48 2.94
C GLY A 1105 38.52 10.23 3.60
N LEU A 1106 38.97 9.05 3.19
CA LEU A 1106 38.26 7.79 3.45
C LEU A 1106 38.18 7.36 4.93
N SER A 1107 38.94 7.98 5.82
CA SER A 1107 38.84 7.79 7.27
C SER A 1107 37.85 8.76 7.93
N PRO A 1108 37.09 8.37 8.97
CA PRO A 1108 36.69 6.99 9.31
C PRO A 1108 35.70 6.44 8.27
N VAL A 1109 35.43 5.14 8.14
CA VAL A 1109 34.11 4.68 7.64
C VAL A 1109 33.13 4.50 8.80
N ILE A 1110 31.87 4.45 8.42
CA ILE A 1110 30.74 4.70 9.28
C ILE A 1110 29.88 3.37 9.29
N ILE A 1111 28.54 3.21 9.44
CA ILE A 1111 27.71 2.14 8.77
C ILE A 1111 26.21 2.45 8.65
N ALA A 1112 25.57 1.86 7.63
CA ALA A 1112 24.12 1.74 7.56
C ALA A 1112 23.43 1.08 8.70
N VAL A 1113 22.24 1.63 8.90
CA VAL A 1113 21.26 1.25 9.89
C VAL A 1113 19.95 1.30 9.09
N THR A 1114 19.89 0.58 7.96
CA THR A 1114 18.86 0.81 6.93
C THR A 1114 17.60 -0.01 7.16
N ALA A 1115 16.44 0.65 7.16
CA ALA A 1115 15.13 -0.01 7.11
C ALA A 1115 14.87 -0.76 5.79
N PHE A 1116 15.71 -0.56 4.78
CA PHE A 1116 15.61 -1.12 3.44
C PHE A 1116 16.90 -1.85 3.04
N ALA A 1117 16.86 -3.17 3.08
CA ALA A 1117 17.89 -4.06 2.54
C ALA A 1117 17.53 -4.55 1.13
N ARG A 1118 16.97 -3.66 0.28
CA ARG A 1118 16.70 -3.99 -1.12
C ARG A 1118 17.99 -4.20 -1.89
N LYS A 1119 17.91 -4.66 -3.15
CA LYS A 1119 19.01 -4.37 -4.07
C LYS A 1119 19.16 -2.86 -4.11
N GLU A 1120 18.14 -2.07 -4.46
CA GLU A 1120 18.06 -0.58 -4.54
C GLU A 1120 18.08 0.21 -3.23
N ASP A 1121 18.48 -0.39 -2.11
CA ASP A 1121 18.79 0.33 -0.85
C ASP A 1121 20.02 -0.24 -0.11
N LYS A 1122 20.48 -1.41 -0.55
CA LYS A 1122 21.89 -1.63 -0.89
C LYS A 1122 22.29 -0.84 -2.17
N GLU A 1123 21.30 -0.28 -2.87
CA GLU A 1123 21.35 0.34 -4.19
C GLU A 1123 20.56 1.71 -4.42
N MET A 1124 20.25 2.56 -3.41
CA MET A 1124 20.06 4.06 -3.47
C MET A 1124 21.27 5.01 -3.12
N CYS A 1125 22.12 4.69 -2.15
CA CYS A 1125 23.14 5.59 -1.53
C CYS A 1125 24.60 5.05 -1.36
N LEU A 1126 25.40 4.93 -2.43
CA LEU A 1126 26.64 4.12 -2.52
C LEU A 1126 27.53 4.55 -3.70
N ARG A 1127 27.51 5.82 -4.03
CA ARG A 1127 28.36 6.38 -5.07
C ARG A 1127 29.41 7.33 -4.45
N ALA A 1128 30.06 6.94 -3.32
CA ALA A 1128 31.00 7.72 -2.46
C ALA A 1128 32.26 7.09 -1.76
N GLY A 1129 32.18 6.60 -0.49
CA GLY A 1129 33.37 6.27 0.30
C GLY A 1129 33.28 6.08 1.83
N MET A 1130 32.13 6.11 2.53
CA MET A 1130 31.94 5.03 3.53
C MET A 1130 31.42 3.78 2.77
N GLN A 1131 31.24 2.56 3.33
CA GLN A 1131 31.10 1.37 2.47
C GLN A 1131 30.11 0.10 2.60
N ASP A 1132 29.46 -0.42 3.69
CA ASP A 1132 28.48 -1.64 3.70
C ASP A 1132 26.91 -1.43 4.22
N PHE A 1133 24.96 -2.66 4.28
CA PHE A 1133 23.60 -2.83 4.99
C PHE A 1133 23.62 -3.79 6.23
N ILE A 1134 23.29 -3.31 7.45
CA ILE A 1134 22.35 -4.07 8.28
C ILE A 1134 21.01 -3.80 7.65
N SER A 1135 20.22 -4.84 7.64
CA SER A 1135 18.81 -4.66 7.81
C SER A 1135 18.52 -4.16 9.23
N LYS A 1136 17.85 -3.00 9.39
CA LYS A 1136 17.00 -2.81 10.58
C LYS A 1136 15.86 -3.83 10.45
N PRO A 1137 15.59 -4.70 11.45
CA PRO A 1137 16.09 -4.67 12.82
C PRO A 1137 17.48 -5.30 12.99
N ILE A 1138 18.28 -4.66 13.84
CA ILE A 1138 19.72 -4.85 13.99
C ILE A 1138 20.04 -6.25 14.55
N ARG A 1139 20.50 -7.16 13.68
CA ARG A 1139 20.73 -8.57 13.99
C ARG A 1139 22.07 -8.82 14.66
N VAL A 1140 22.12 -9.70 15.68
CA VAL A 1140 23.31 -10.00 16.48
C VAL A 1140 24.42 -10.73 15.68
N GLU A 1141 24.13 -11.21 14.46
CA GLU A 1141 25.00 -11.96 13.55
C GLU A 1141 25.36 -11.22 12.25
N GLU A 1142 24.47 -10.35 11.71
CA GLU A 1142 24.95 -9.26 10.83
C GLU A 1142 25.93 -8.38 11.61
N LEU A 1143 25.73 -8.35 12.94
CA LEU A 1143 26.71 -8.06 13.95
C LEU A 1143 27.84 -9.11 14.06
N ASP A 1144 27.73 -10.41 14.34
CA ASP A 1144 28.94 -11.24 14.59
C ASP A 1144 29.95 -11.45 13.39
N ARG A 1145 29.85 -10.60 12.36
CA ARG A 1145 30.62 -10.39 11.13
C ARG A 1145 31.79 -9.35 11.18
N VAL A 1146 31.69 -8.11 11.74
CA VAL A 1146 32.64 -6.98 11.48
C VAL A 1146 33.72 -6.50 12.45
N LEU A 1147 33.49 -6.22 13.75
CA LEU A 1147 34.56 -5.68 14.61
C LEU A 1147 35.75 -6.64 14.58
N ARG A 1148 35.42 -7.93 14.47
CA ARG A 1148 36.17 -8.99 13.80
C ARG A 1148 36.88 -8.56 12.50
N GLU A 1149 36.19 -8.57 11.37
CA GLU A 1149 36.79 -8.36 10.04
C GLU A 1149 37.61 -7.04 9.93
N TRP A 1150 37.27 -5.94 10.60
CA TRP A 1150 37.95 -4.65 10.38
C TRP A 1150 38.59 -3.98 11.59
N SER A 1151 38.57 -4.59 12.79
CA SER A 1151 39.73 -4.39 13.67
C SER A 1151 40.97 -4.96 13.01
N ILE A 1152 40.83 -6.07 12.27
CA ILE A 1152 41.89 -6.65 11.43
C ILE A 1152 42.26 -5.67 10.32
N ASN A 1153 41.30 -5.23 9.52
CA ASN A 1153 41.59 -4.42 8.34
C ASN A 1153 42.14 -3.01 8.66
N LEU A 1154 41.73 -2.39 9.78
CA LEU A 1154 42.38 -1.17 10.32
C LEU A 1154 43.83 -1.37 10.79
N ARG A 1155 44.19 -2.60 11.18
CA ARG A 1155 45.49 -2.94 11.79
C ARG A 1155 46.54 -3.34 10.75
N ASN A 1156 46.18 -3.37 9.46
CA ASN A 1156 47.03 -3.76 8.31
C ASN A 1156 47.43 -2.54 7.47
#